data_AF-A0AA38NJ24-F1
#
_entry.id   AF-A0AA38NJ24-F1
#
_cell.length_a   1.000
_cell.length_b   1.000
_cell.length_c   1.000
_cell.angle_alpha   90.00
_cell.angle_beta   90.00
_cell.angle_gamma   90.00
#
_symmetry.space_group_name_H-M   'P 1'
#
loop_
_entity.id
_entity.type
_entity.pdbx_description
1 polymer ?
#
loop_
_entity_poly.entity_id
_entity_poly.type
_entity_poly.pdbx_seq_one_letter_code
_entity_poly.pdbx_strand_id
1 'polypeptide(L)'
;MTRELELNCLVLDSHASIDRIFPVQISETDMVATLKKKIKQKARPVFEHIDAHTLDLWNVSVPVEKLSETHLHDLQPAHAPLPPVKRLSCLFPNTPPEEHLHIIIQPPEIATSPNPQPLLELNCLVLGDQRNHIFPVKIAKTKSVDSLKKAVKEKKRPLSNHVPADDLALWRVSEVVDQNLEDNLEKINFLEKESLSPVDELDKVSSNLPVKGRLHIVVGWPIDESQQDDEQEGAVFDPSLQRRRLDSFDFARPTKRARTAKDDEESPSTFLRRLRNKALKAELPTLAALRAFLNTPLEESVKIPISQTQFDGILSERPDDICTREDVSAVFKIGEAGLPSLELMQALRAPRFSRTEVGYTHFWDFNIRDILQVLIPEAECIRDSNYYTVIGKIFPDFSFLIHKRCVFRGEEKGPMSPEDPALQLIENMVWEYDSAPYILGYYADETVVTFVAITHSEDGRIMRHDLETTDLRFTAHRILNLRRMINMSFILPRLAAMVHQASPSFQMLMRSNCYISFPKAKLVMKTYTCADGLDRVRHLRWVYRTLKEANVPNTDSLITFKGGNVFLEPVGRAAPPNTVGQLRECILCVLDALEIAHRIPLYHRDIRKENIIQRVDDPSKWFLIDWEHASTMPTLAQPNFARETHSPAIFENNHGQEVDIWGVGYLILDADGLILPEIRELGDRICRDSLKLTVLQTRDLVTAVFQEHQGR
;
A
#
# COMPACT_ATOMS: atom_id res chain seq x y z
N MET A 1 46.06 16.08 -26.91
CA MET A 1 46.57 15.82 -25.56
C MET A 1 45.68 16.60 -24.61
N THR A 2 44.95 15.93 -23.73
CA THR A 2 44.12 16.57 -22.71
C THR A 2 45.00 17.07 -21.58
N ARG A 3 44.86 18.33 -21.18
CA ARG A 3 45.63 18.88 -20.05
C ARG A 3 45.06 18.33 -18.73
N GLU A 4 45.94 17.83 -17.88
CA GLU A 4 45.60 17.51 -16.48
C GLU A 4 45.73 18.78 -15.62
N LEU A 5 44.79 18.93 -14.69
CA LEU A 5 44.72 20.03 -13.74
C LEU A 5 45.00 19.47 -12.34
N GLU A 6 45.89 20.14 -11.62
CA GLU A 6 46.09 19.94 -10.19
C GLU A 6 45.35 21.04 -9.42
N LEU A 7 44.27 20.68 -8.71
CA LEU A 7 43.43 21.62 -8.00
C LEU A 7 43.59 21.47 -6.49
N ASN A 8 44.13 22.50 -5.84
CA ASN A 8 44.19 22.59 -4.37
C ASN A 8 42.80 22.86 -3.78
N CYS A 9 42.37 21.97 -2.89
CA CYS A 9 41.03 21.90 -2.34
C CYS A 9 41.04 22.09 -0.82
N LEU A 10 40.06 22.80 -0.27
CA LEU A 10 39.85 22.98 1.17
C LEU A 10 38.42 22.64 1.56
N VAL A 11 38.25 21.84 2.62
CA VAL A 11 36.94 21.55 3.22
C VAL A 11 36.65 22.57 4.32
N LEU A 12 35.51 23.25 4.22
CA LEU A 12 35.00 24.16 5.24
C LEU A 12 34.09 23.39 6.22
N ASP A 13 34.73 22.74 7.19
CA ASP A 13 34.08 22.14 8.35
C ASP A 13 34.53 22.81 9.66
N SER A 14 34.11 22.29 10.81
CA SER A 14 34.47 22.79 12.14
C SER A 14 35.97 22.72 12.46
N HIS A 15 36.77 22.11 11.59
CA HIS A 15 38.21 21.91 11.73
C HIS A 15 38.99 22.43 10.52
N ALA A 16 38.41 23.33 9.72
CA ALA A 16 39.07 23.94 8.57
C ALA A 16 40.35 24.66 9.00
N SER A 17 41.48 24.31 8.37
CA SER A 17 42.79 24.94 8.57
C SER A 17 43.55 24.93 7.25
N ILE A 18 44.45 25.91 7.07
CA ILE A 18 45.26 26.06 5.86
C ILE A 18 46.14 24.82 5.64
N ASP A 19 46.59 24.18 6.73
CA ASP A 19 47.42 22.95 6.69
C ASP A 19 46.66 21.73 6.15
N ARG A 20 45.34 21.83 5.98
CA ARG A 20 44.48 20.76 5.46
C ARG A 20 44.14 20.91 3.98
N ILE A 21 44.75 21.87 3.28
CA ILE A 21 44.61 22.00 1.83
C ILE A 21 45.25 20.76 1.16
N PHE A 22 44.55 20.15 0.21
CA PHE A 22 45.05 18.97 -0.50
C PHE A 22 44.87 19.08 -2.02
N PRO A 23 45.81 18.57 -2.82
CA PRO A 23 45.71 18.58 -4.27
C PRO A 23 44.83 17.43 -4.80
N VAL A 24 44.05 17.73 -5.84
CA VAL A 24 43.26 16.76 -6.61
C VAL A 24 43.63 16.84 -8.08
N GLN A 25 44.09 15.71 -8.64
CA GLN A 25 44.41 15.57 -10.06
C GLN A 25 43.16 15.23 -10.88
N ILE A 26 42.86 16.00 -11.92
CA ILE A 26 41.67 15.81 -12.76
C ILE A 26 41.87 16.31 -14.19
N SER A 27 41.19 15.70 -15.17
CA SER A 27 41.29 16.15 -16.56
C SER A 27 40.48 17.42 -16.79
N GLU A 28 40.97 18.37 -17.60
CA GLU A 28 40.17 19.54 -17.98
C GLU A 28 38.88 19.18 -18.73
N THR A 29 38.83 17.99 -19.34
CA THR A 29 37.63 17.49 -20.03
C THR A 29 36.57 16.89 -19.09
N ASP A 30 36.90 16.69 -17.82
CA ASP A 30 35.96 16.16 -16.82
C ASP A 30 34.93 17.21 -16.38
N MET A 31 33.83 16.74 -15.81
CA MET A 31 32.78 17.58 -15.23
C MET A 31 32.98 17.77 -13.72
N VAL A 32 32.36 18.82 -13.16
CA VAL A 32 32.33 19.07 -11.71
C VAL A 32 31.81 17.84 -10.92
N ALA A 33 30.85 17.08 -11.45
CA ALA A 33 30.40 15.83 -10.82
C ALA A 33 31.54 14.80 -10.62
N THR A 34 32.47 14.71 -11.57
CA THR A 34 33.66 13.85 -11.47
C THR A 34 34.63 14.41 -10.42
N LEU A 35 34.79 15.74 -10.36
CA LEU A 35 35.58 16.41 -9.33
C LEU A 35 35.03 16.12 -7.92
N LYS A 36 33.70 16.21 -7.71
CA LYS A 36 33.06 15.86 -6.43
C LYS A 36 33.37 14.42 -6.00
N LYS A 37 33.33 13.46 -6.94
CA LYS A 37 33.69 12.05 -6.68
C LYS A 37 35.17 11.88 -6.30
N LYS A 38 36.09 12.55 -7.01
CA LYS A 38 37.53 12.51 -6.70
C LYS A 38 37.85 13.14 -5.35
N ILE A 39 37.19 14.26 -5.00
CA ILE A 39 37.31 14.89 -3.67
C ILE A 39 36.83 13.94 -2.58
N LYS A 40 35.65 13.31 -2.73
CA LYS A 40 35.16 12.30 -1.76
C LYS A 40 36.15 11.15 -1.60
N GLN A 41 36.76 10.68 -2.68
CA GLN A 41 37.75 9.59 -2.60
C GLN A 41 39.02 10.02 -1.87
N LYS A 42 39.50 11.26 -2.10
CA LYS A 42 40.73 11.81 -1.51
C LYS A 42 40.56 12.19 -0.03
N ALA A 43 39.39 12.72 0.34
CA ALA A 43 39.01 13.11 1.69
C ALA A 43 37.99 12.12 2.31
N ARG A 44 38.17 10.81 2.05
CA ARG A 44 37.24 9.74 2.45
C ARG A 44 36.85 9.75 3.93
N PRO A 45 37.75 9.97 4.91
CA PRO A 45 37.36 9.96 6.33
C PRO A 45 36.33 11.04 6.69
N VAL A 46 36.32 12.17 5.99
CA VAL A 46 35.39 13.29 6.23
C VAL A 46 34.04 13.07 5.53
N PHE A 47 34.04 12.32 4.43
CA PHE A 47 32.86 12.17 3.55
C PHE A 47 32.36 10.72 3.44
N GLU A 48 32.74 9.82 4.35
CA GLU A 48 32.39 8.39 4.26
C GLU A 48 30.87 8.17 4.18
N HIS A 49 30.11 8.94 4.96
CA HIS A 49 28.65 8.89 5.03
C HIS A 49 27.92 9.97 4.21
N ILE A 50 28.67 10.81 3.46
CA ILE A 50 28.10 11.92 2.68
C ILE A 50 28.17 11.56 1.20
N ASP A 51 27.06 11.63 0.48
CA ASP A 51 27.06 11.36 -0.95
C ASP A 51 27.79 12.46 -1.73
N ALA A 52 28.61 12.07 -2.71
CA ALA A 52 29.43 13.04 -3.44
C ALA A 52 28.58 14.11 -4.17
N HIS A 53 27.34 13.80 -4.53
CA HIS A 53 26.46 14.75 -5.23
C HIS A 53 25.93 15.87 -4.32
N THR A 54 25.93 15.67 -2.99
CA THR A 54 25.43 16.63 -1.99
C THR A 54 26.50 17.60 -1.49
N LEU A 55 27.75 17.49 -1.98
CA LEU A 55 28.82 18.42 -1.65
C LEU A 55 28.66 19.71 -2.46
N ASP A 56 28.71 20.87 -1.82
CA ASP A 56 28.74 22.15 -2.52
C ASP A 56 30.18 22.61 -2.75
N LEU A 57 30.48 22.97 -4.00
CA LEU A 57 31.82 23.35 -4.45
C LEU A 57 31.77 24.76 -5.02
N TRP A 58 32.79 25.56 -4.73
CA TRP A 58 33.00 26.86 -5.34
C TRP A 58 34.41 26.95 -5.92
N ASN A 59 34.55 27.62 -7.07
CA ASN A 59 35.87 27.94 -7.60
C ASN A 59 36.36 29.25 -7.01
N VAL A 60 37.61 29.25 -6.56
CA VAL A 60 38.32 30.42 -6.04
C VAL A 60 39.72 30.47 -6.64
N SER A 61 40.39 31.60 -6.49
CA SER A 61 41.80 31.75 -6.84
C SER A 61 42.44 32.68 -5.83
N VAL A 62 42.93 32.10 -4.73
CA VAL A 62 43.50 32.86 -3.60
C VAL A 62 44.89 32.31 -3.30
N PRO A 63 45.96 33.13 -3.31
CA PRO A 63 47.29 32.68 -2.91
C PRO A 63 47.28 32.14 -1.47
N VAL A 64 47.87 30.98 -1.22
CA VAL A 64 47.85 30.34 0.10
C VAL A 64 48.48 31.23 1.17
N GLU A 65 49.53 31.99 0.83
CA GLU A 65 50.18 32.98 1.70
C GLU A 65 49.24 34.11 2.20
N LYS A 66 48.12 34.36 1.52
CA LYS A 66 47.14 35.38 1.88
C LYS A 66 45.96 34.81 2.67
N LEU A 67 45.90 33.50 2.88
CA LEU A 67 44.87 32.88 3.69
C LEU A 67 45.16 33.14 5.17
N SER A 68 44.11 33.50 5.92
CA SER A 68 44.15 33.60 7.38
C SER A 68 43.20 32.56 7.96
N GLU A 69 43.65 31.79 8.95
CA GLU A 69 42.82 30.78 9.62
C GLU A 69 41.53 31.38 10.20
N THR A 70 41.58 32.64 10.64
CA THR A 70 40.42 33.35 11.20
C THR A 70 39.34 33.71 10.19
N HIS A 71 39.64 33.69 8.89
CA HIS A 71 38.74 34.16 7.83
C HIS A 71 38.50 33.10 6.75
N LEU A 72 38.80 31.82 7.01
CA LEU A 72 38.59 30.75 6.02
C LEU A 72 37.12 30.58 5.63
N HIS A 73 36.19 30.77 6.57
CA HIS A 73 34.76 30.69 6.30
C HIS A 73 34.23 31.87 5.48
N ASP A 74 34.94 33.01 5.48
CA ASP A 74 34.58 34.19 4.67
C ASP A 74 34.96 34.03 3.18
N LEU A 75 35.71 32.96 2.85
CA LEU A 75 36.13 32.67 1.48
C LEU A 75 35.01 32.06 0.62
N GLN A 76 33.85 31.72 1.21
CA GLN A 76 32.69 31.24 0.48
C GLN A 76 32.16 32.35 -0.44
N PRO A 77 32.19 32.17 -1.77
CA PRO A 77 31.72 33.19 -2.69
C PRO A 77 30.22 33.42 -2.54
N ALA A 78 29.76 34.66 -2.69
CA ALA A 78 28.34 35.03 -2.68
C ALA A 78 27.52 34.50 -3.89
N HIS A 79 28.10 33.61 -4.70
CA HIS A 79 27.50 33.05 -5.89
C HIS A 79 27.09 31.58 -5.66
N ALA A 80 26.13 31.10 -6.45
CA ALA A 80 25.66 29.73 -6.37
C ALA A 80 26.80 28.70 -6.59
N PRO A 81 26.74 27.52 -5.93
CA PRO A 81 27.75 26.48 -6.07
C PRO A 81 27.85 25.96 -7.52
N LEU A 82 29.00 25.39 -7.84
CA LEU A 82 29.33 24.93 -9.18
C LEU A 82 28.35 23.83 -9.66
N PRO A 83 27.65 24.03 -10.80
CA PRO A 83 26.74 23.03 -11.33
C PRO A 83 27.47 21.72 -11.70
N PRO A 84 26.92 20.53 -11.39
CA PRO A 84 27.60 19.25 -11.58
C PRO A 84 27.92 18.91 -13.04
N VAL A 85 27.17 19.47 -13.99
CA VAL A 85 27.34 19.26 -15.44
C VAL A 85 28.35 20.21 -16.10
N LYS A 86 28.87 21.20 -15.36
CA LYS A 86 29.82 22.16 -15.89
C LYS A 86 31.18 21.49 -16.10
N ARG A 87 31.80 21.69 -17.28
CA ARG A 87 33.13 21.14 -17.60
C ARG A 87 34.24 21.97 -16.95
N LEU A 88 35.29 21.31 -16.50
CA LEU A 88 36.41 21.99 -15.82
C LEU A 88 37.19 22.91 -16.75
N SER A 89 37.29 22.59 -18.05
CA SER A 89 37.85 23.47 -19.08
C SER A 89 37.14 24.83 -19.18
N CYS A 90 35.87 24.92 -18.76
CA CYS A 90 35.12 26.17 -18.70
C CYS A 90 35.37 26.96 -17.41
N LEU A 91 35.85 26.32 -16.35
CA LEU A 91 36.14 26.95 -15.06
C LEU A 91 37.62 27.36 -14.95
N PHE A 92 38.50 26.58 -15.56
CA PHE A 92 39.95 26.81 -15.60
C PHE A 92 40.41 26.83 -17.06
N PRO A 93 40.12 27.92 -17.81
CA PRO A 93 40.54 28.04 -19.20
C PRO A 93 42.08 28.06 -19.31
N ASN A 94 42.75 28.67 -18.33
CA ASN A 94 44.20 28.70 -18.20
C ASN A 94 44.66 27.74 -17.09
N THR A 95 45.95 27.40 -17.09
CA THR A 95 46.53 26.55 -16.04
C THR A 95 46.39 27.29 -14.70
N PRO A 96 45.76 26.67 -13.68
CA PRO A 96 45.60 27.29 -12.37
C PRO A 96 46.96 27.64 -11.75
N PRO A 97 47.13 28.81 -11.09
CA PRO A 97 48.38 29.18 -10.48
C PRO A 97 48.83 28.19 -9.41
N GLU A 98 50.12 27.85 -9.41
CA GLU A 98 50.71 27.07 -8.32
C GLU A 98 50.60 27.83 -6.98
N GLU A 99 50.50 27.11 -5.86
CA GLU A 99 50.38 27.68 -4.51
C GLU A 99 49.13 28.55 -4.26
N HIS A 100 48.08 28.38 -5.06
CA HIS A 100 46.76 28.96 -4.82
C HIS A 100 45.76 27.92 -4.29
N LEU A 101 44.79 28.36 -3.49
CA LEU A 101 43.56 27.63 -3.23
C LEU A 101 42.63 27.78 -4.45
N HIS A 102 42.13 26.66 -4.95
CA HIS A 102 41.36 26.58 -6.20
C HIS A 102 39.89 26.22 -5.99
N ILE A 103 39.60 25.35 -5.02
CA ILE A 103 38.24 24.86 -4.76
C ILE A 103 37.96 24.87 -3.26
N ILE A 104 36.80 25.40 -2.90
CA ILE A 104 36.22 25.33 -1.56
C ILE A 104 35.10 24.30 -1.56
N ILE A 105 35.07 23.45 -0.53
CA ILE A 105 34.08 22.39 -0.37
C ILE A 105 33.31 22.59 0.93
N GLN A 106 31.99 22.67 0.85
CA GLN A 106 31.11 22.65 2.02
C GLN A 106 30.34 21.33 2.06
N PRO A 107 30.46 20.53 3.15
CA PRO A 107 29.55 19.42 3.39
C PRO A 107 28.13 19.92 3.71
N PRO A 108 27.09 19.12 3.45
CA PRO A 108 25.74 19.46 3.89
C PRO A 108 25.72 19.60 5.42
N GLU A 109 25.20 20.72 5.92
CA GLU A 109 25.20 21.05 7.35
C GLU A 109 24.40 20.00 8.14
N ILE A 110 25.11 19.08 8.80
CA ILE A 110 24.57 18.31 9.91
C ILE A 110 24.50 19.28 11.08
N ALA A 111 23.29 19.67 11.48
CA ALA A 111 23.07 20.70 12.49
C ALA A 111 23.69 20.35 13.85
N THR A 112 24.92 20.81 14.08
CA THR A 112 25.49 21.09 15.40
C THR A 112 25.83 22.59 15.43
N SER A 113 24.87 23.41 15.84
CA SER A 113 24.97 24.88 15.87
C SER A 113 25.66 25.40 17.14
N PRO A 114 26.34 26.56 17.07
CA PRO A 114 26.37 27.48 18.20
C PRO A 114 26.01 28.91 17.77
N ASN A 115 24.72 29.21 17.57
CA ASN A 115 24.12 30.49 18.01
C ASN A 115 22.58 30.36 18.02
N PRO A 116 21.90 30.47 19.16
CA PRO A 116 20.48 30.14 19.26
C PRO A 116 19.62 31.30 18.72
N GLN A 117 18.99 31.09 17.57
CA GLN A 117 17.68 31.72 17.37
C GLN A 117 16.72 31.12 18.42
N PRO A 118 15.88 31.93 19.09
CA PRO A 118 14.95 31.41 20.09
C PRO A 118 13.97 30.45 19.41
N LEU A 119 14.23 29.15 19.57
CA LEU A 119 13.37 28.09 19.09
C LEU A 119 12.16 27.98 20.01
N LEU A 120 10.98 27.97 19.41
CA LEU A 120 9.75 27.59 20.06
C LEU A 120 9.75 26.07 20.23
N GLU A 121 9.52 25.60 21.46
CA GLU A 121 9.30 24.18 21.73
C GLU A 121 7.80 23.93 21.88
N LEU A 122 7.21 23.29 20.87
CA LEU A 122 5.79 22.96 20.81
C LEU A 122 5.61 21.49 21.21
N ASN A 123 4.80 21.24 22.24
CA ASN A 123 4.33 19.89 22.55
C ASN A 123 3.24 19.51 21.56
N CYS A 124 3.51 18.50 20.75
CA CYS A 124 2.61 17.98 19.74
C CYS A 124 2.10 16.59 20.14
N LEU A 125 0.86 16.26 19.79
CA LEU A 125 0.26 14.95 19.96
C LEU A 125 -0.46 14.57 18.67
N VAL A 126 -0.38 13.31 18.26
CA VAL A 126 -1.16 12.80 17.13
C VAL A 126 -2.61 12.62 17.60
N LEU A 127 -3.59 12.99 16.77
CA LEU A 127 -4.99 12.75 17.08
C LEU A 127 -5.24 11.24 17.26
N GLY A 128 -5.77 10.83 18.42
CA GLY A 128 -5.97 9.43 18.79
C GLY A 128 -4.80 8.77 19.55
N ASP A 129 -3.66 9.45 19.73
CA ASP A 129 -2.53 8.97 20.55
C ASP A 129 -2.73 9.30 22.04
N GLN A 130 -2.03 8.58 22.93
CA GLN A 130 -2.07 8.82 24.39
C GLN A 130 -1.08 9.90 24.87
N ARG A 131 -1.31 10.49 26.05
CA ARG A 131 -0.48 11.59 26.61
C ARG A 131 1.01 11.25 26.78
N ASN A 132 1.37 9.97 26.89
CA ASN A 132 2.76 9.49 26.93
C ASN A 132 3.48 9.56 25.57
N HIS A 133 2.75 9.77 24.48
CA HIS A 133 3.28 9.94 23.12
C HIS A 133 3.41 11.42 22.69
N ILE A 134 3.19 12.36 23.61
CA ILE A 134 3.47 13.78 23.39
C ILE A 134 4.95 13.94 23.03
N PHE A 135 5.21 14.65 21.94
CA PHE A 135 6.56 14.84 21.42
C PHE A 135 6.84 16.34 21.22
N PRO A 136 8.01 16.82 21.66
CA PRO A 136 8.39 18.21 21.45
C PRO A 136 8.94 18.42 20.03
N VAL A 137 8.47 19.47 19.38
CA VAL A 137 8.99 19.98 18.10
C VAL A 137 9.63 21.34 18.34
N LYS A 138 10.91 21.45 18.00
CA LYS A 138 11.67 22.71 18.10
C LYS A 138 11.68 23.39 16.74
N ILE A 139 11.13 24.60 16.68
CA ILE A 139 11.01 25.37 15.43
C ILE A 139 11.16 26.87 15.71
N ALA A 140 11.79 27.62 14.81
CA ALA A 140 11.92 29.07 15.00
C ALA A 140 10.56 29.77 14.84
N LYS A 141 10.28 30.78 15.67
CA LYS A 141 9.00 31.52 15.65
C LYS A 141 8.67 32.18 14.30
N THR A 142 9.71 32.50 13.53
CA THR A 142 9.62 33.13 12.20
C THR A 142 9.26 32.14 11.08
N LYS A 143 9.14 30.83 11.38
CA LYS A 143 8.80 29.82 10.38
C LYS A 143 7.28 29.70 10.20
N SER A 144 6.87 29.17 9.06
CA SER A 144 5.47 28.94 8.72
C SER A 144 4.92 27.65 9.32
N VAL A 145 3.58 27.51 9.31
CA VAL A 145 2.90 26.25 9.63
C VAL A 145 3.34 25.11 8.68
N ASP A 146 3.60 25.38 7.39
CA ASP A 146 4.19 24.37 6.48
C ASP A 146 5.55 23.84 6.98
N SER A 147 6.39 24.74 7.51
CA SER A 147 7.66 24.33 8.11
C SER A 147 7.45 23.49 9.38
N LEU A 148 6.38 23.77 10.15
CA LEU A 148 5.98 22.96 11.30
C LEU A 148 5.47 21.58 10.86
N LYS A 149 4.66 21.48 9.80
CA LYS A 149 4.22 20.20 9.24
C LYS A 149 5.41 19.32 8.82
N LYS A 150 6.41 19.91 8.15
CA LYS A 150 7.67 19.23 7.79
C LYS A 150 8.46 18.77 9.02
N ALA A 151 8.56 19.61 10.05
CA ALA A 151 9.27 19.28 11.29
C ALA A 151 8.58 18.16 12.08
N VAL A 152 7.23 18.18 12.15
CA VAL A 152 6.41 17.10 12.73
C VAL A 152 6.63 15.80 11.96
N LYS A 153 6.59 15.85 10.61
CA LYS A 153 6.86 14.70 9.75
C LYS A 153 8.24 14.11 10.03
N GLU A 154 9.30 14.92 10.03
CA GLU A 154 10.67 14.45 10.31
C GLU A 154 10.76 13.76 11.68
N LYS A 155 10.14 14.34 12.71
CA LYS A 155 10.17 13.83 14.08
C LYS A 155 9.45 12.49 14.26
N LYS A 156 8.47 12.18 13.39
CA LYS A 156 7.68 10.94 13.41
C LYS A 156 8.13 9.93 12.35
N ARG A 157 9.31 10.08 11.74
CA ARG A 157 9.89 9.04 10.89
C ARG A 157 10.25 7.79 11.72
N PRO A 158 10.02 6.57 11.21
CA PRO A 158 9.56 6.25 9.85
C PRO A 158 8.03 6.22 9.66
N LEU A 159 7.23 6.35 10.74
CA LEU A 159 5.76 6.28 10.67
C LEU A 159 5.17 7.30 9.70
N SER A 160 5.78 8.47 9.51
CA SER A 160 5.27 9.55 8.65
C SER A 160 5.66 9.47 7.17
N ASN A 161 6.43 8.45 6.75
CA ASN A 161 7.00 8.39 5.39
C ASN A 161 5.96 8.28 4.28
N HIS A 162 4.78 7.76 4.59
CA HIS A 162 3.68 7.52 3.65
C HIS A 162 2.73 8.71 3.46
N VAL A 163 2.84 9.76 4.29
CA VAL A 163 1.95 10.95 4.22
C VAL A 163 2.75 12.19 3.81
N PRO A 164 2.43 12.84 2.67
CA PRO A 164 2.97 14.15 2.31
C PRO A 164 2.81 15.17 3.44
N ALA A 165 3.80 16.06 3.62
CA ALA A 165 3.76 16.97 4.77
C ALA A 165 2.60 17.97 4.67
N ASP A 166 2.20 18.32 3.46
CA ASP A 166 1.07 19.18 3.11
C ASP A 166 -0.29 18.62 3.50
N ASP A 167 -0.44 17.29 3.50
CA ASP A 167 -1.68 16.57 3.86
C ASP A 167 -1.94 16.48 5.37
N LEU A 168 -0.97 16.89 6.22
CA LEU A 168 -1.16 16.90 7.67
C LEU A 168 -2.10 18.05 8.10
N ALA A 169 -3.15 17.73 8.85
CA ALA A 169 -3.96 18.74 9.53
C ALA A 169 -3.32 19.09 10.88
N LEU A 170 -3.14 20.38 11.19
CA LEU A 170 -2.63 20.82 12.48
C LEU A 170 -3.66 21.70 13.17
N TRP A 171 -4.02 21.38 14.41
CA TRP A 171 -4.92 22.21 15.21
C TRP A 171 -4.19 22.76 16.43
N ARG A 172 -4.37 24.06 16.68
CA ARG A 172 -3.94 24.67 17.93
C ARG A 172 -4.85 24.26 19.08
N VAL A 173 -4.24 23.84 20.17
CA VAL A 173 -4.88 23.53 21.46
C VAL A 173 -4.12 24.19 22.61
N SER A 174 -4.73 24.24 23.79
CA SER A 174 -4.08 24.76 25.00
C SER A 174 -4.48 23.94 26.23
N GLU A 175 -4.46 22.62 26.09
CA GLU A 175 -4.88 21.69 27.13
C GLU A 175 -3.76 21.44 28.15
N VAL A 176 -4.13 21.25 29.42
CA VAL A 176 -3.18 20.87 30.47
C VAL A 176 -2.86 19.39 30.31
N VAL A 177 -1.57 19.03 30.39
CA VAL A 177 -1.15 17.62 30.32
C VAL A 177 -1.33 16.98 31.70
N ASP A 178 -2.54 16.54 32.00
CA ASP A 178 -2.91 15.81 33.24
C ASP A 178 -3.56 14.45 32.94
N GLN A 179 -4.27 13.85 33.89
CA GLN A 179 -4.94 12.54 33.72
C GLN A 179 -6.22 12.62 32.87
N ASN A 180 -6.72 13.82 32.60
CA ASN A 180 -7.95 14.06 31.87
C ASN A 180 -7.68 14.58 30.44
N LEU A 181 -6.42 14.57 29.98
CA LEU A 181 -6.07 15.14 28.68
C LEU A 181 -6.81 14.43 27.55
N GLU A 182 -6.87 13.10 27.58
CA GLU A 182 -7.57 12.27 26.61
C GLU A 182 -9.08 12.61 26.55
N ASP A 183 -9.77 12.59 27.70
CA ASP A 183 -11.19 12.96 27.83
C ASP A 183 -11.47 14.41 27.37
N ASN A 184 -10.52 15.32 27.55
CA ASN A 184 -10.65 16.72 27.13
C ASN A 184 -10.48 16.87 25.61
N LEU A 185 -9.63 16.06 24.99
CA LEU A 185 -9.43 16.05 23.53
C LEU A 185 -10.59 15.36 22.82
N GLU A 186 -11.18 14.30 23.38
CA GLU A 186 -12.36 13.62 22.81
C GLU A 186 -13.60 14.52 22.75
N LYS A 187 -13.71 15.49 23.66
CA LYS A 187 -14.82 16.47 23.65
C LYS A 187 -14.67 17.54 22.57
N ILE A 188 -13.51 17.63 21.90
CA ILE A 188 -13.25 18.62 20.85
C ILE A 188 -13.52 17.97 19.49
N ASN A 189 -14.52 18.48 18.75
CA ASN A 189 -14.76 18.05 17.38
C ASN A 189 -13.72 18.65 16.43
N PHE A 190 -12.63 17.91 16.15
CA PHE A 190 -11.56 18.36 15.25
C PHE A 190 -11.95 18.31 13.76
N LEU A 191 -13.00 17.56 13.39
CA LEU A 191 -13.49 17.46 12.00
C LEU A 191 -14.22 18.74 11.55
N GLU A 192 -14.92 19.41 12.46
CA GLU A 192 -15.60 20.68 12.20
C GLU A 192 -14.72 21.90 12.50
N LYS A 193 -13.53 21.69 13.06
CA LYS A 193 -12.61 22.76 13.46
C LYS A 193 -11.63 23.08 12.33
N GLU A 194 -11.58 24.36 11.94
CA GLU A 194 -10.65 24.84 10.93
C GLU A 194 -9.18 24.58 11.34
N SER A 195 -8.44 23.91 10.45
CA SER A 195 -7.01 23.61 10.66
C SER A 195 -6.13 24.84 10.37
N LEU A 196 -4.92 24.86 10.93
CA LEU A 196 -3.97 25.97 10.73
C LEU A 196 -3.56 26.09 9.26
N SER A 197 -3.60 27.31 8.73
CA SER A 197 -3.26 27.55 7.33
C SER A 197 -1.76 27.39 7.10
N PRO A 198 -1.30 26.72 6.02
CA PRO A 198 0.13 26.49 5.76
C PRO A 198 0.97 27.78 5.63
N VAL A 199 0.33 28.89 5.25
CA VAL A 199 0.98 30.20 5.09
C VAL A 199 1.02 31.03 6.37
N ASP A 200 0.37 30.58 7.44
CA ASP A 200 0.41 31.28 8.71
C ASP A 200 1.81 31.23 9.31
N GLU A 201 2.28 32.38 9.79
CA GLU A 201 3.51 32.49 10.56
C GLU A 201 3.26 32.01 11.99
N LEU A 202 4.16 31.19 12.52
CA LEU A 202 4.00 30.64 13.87
C LEU A 202 3.92 31.74 14.92
N ASP A 203 4.59 32.88 14.76
CA ASP A 203 4.53 34.01 15.69
C ASP A 203 3.11 34.61 15.84
N LYS A 204 2.30 34.58 14.78
CA LYS A 204 0.89 35.02 14.81
C LYS A 204 -0.02 33.95 15.46
N VAL A 205 0.27 32.68 15.21
CA VAL A 205 -0.45 31.52 15.75
C VAL A 205 -0.13 31.26 17.24
N SER A 206 1.05 31.67 17.70
CA SER A 206 1.63 31.34 19.02
C SER A 206 1.75 32.54 19.97
N SER A 207 0.95 33.58 19.77
CA SER A 207 0.99 34.85 20.52
C SER A 207 0.90 34.74 22.06
N ASN A 208 0.61 33.55 22.62
CA ASN A 208 0.70 33.22 24.05
C ASN A 208 1.28 31.80 24.35
N LEU A 209 2.10 31.23 23.46
CA LEU A 209 2.72 29.91 23.60
C LEU A 209 4.26 30.02 23.55
N PRO A 210 5.01 29.13 24.23
CA PRO A 210 4.55 27.94 24.92
C PRO A 210 4.34 28.17 26.43
N VAL A 211 3.18 27.78 26.94
CA VAL A 211 2.95 27.69 28.40
C VAL A 211 3.47 26.33 28.85
N LYS A 212 4.42 26.33 29.80
CA LYS A 212 5.07 25.11 30.27
C LYS A 212 4.01 24.13 30.84
N GLY A 213 4.06 22.86 30.41
CA GLY A 213 3.15 21.81 30.89
C GLY A 213 1.82 21.68 30.14
N ARG A 214 1.67 22.34 28.98
CA ARG A 214 0.48 22.23 28.13
C ARG A 214 0.75 21.52 26.80
N LEU A 215 -0.29 20.93 26.24
CA LEU A 215 -0.32 20.48 24.85
C LEU A 215 -0.60 21.70 23.95
N HIS A 216 0.14 21.81 22.84
CA HIS A 216 0.11 23.00 21.98
C HIS A 216 -0.52 22.73 20.61
N ILE A 217 -0.21 21.57 20.02
CA ILE A 217 -0.65 21.19 18.68
C ILE A 217 -1.17 19.75 18.67
N VAL A 218 -2.35 19.55 18.08
CA VAL A 218 -2.85 18.22 17.71
C VAL A 218 -2.61 18.01 16.22
N VAL A 219 -2.09 16.85 15.85
CA VAL A 219 -1.71 16.47 14.48
C VAL A 219 -2.71 15.45 13.96
N GLY A 220 -3.50 15.84 12.98
CA GLY A 220 -4.38 14.95 12.21
C GLY A 220 -3.66 14.42 10.97
N TRP A 221 -3.74 13.11 10.79
CA TRP A 221 -3.40 12.49 9.53
C TRP A 221 -4.62 12.58 8.60
N PRO A 222 -4.44 12.63 7.28
CA PRO A 222 -5.56 12.52 6.36
C PRO A 222 -6.29 11.21 6.68
N ILE A 223 -7.54 11.34 7.11
CA ILE A 223 -8.41 10.20 7.35
C ILE A 223 -8.78 9.66 5.98
N ASP A 224 -8.53 8.38 5.77
CA ASP A 224 -9.08 7.66 4.63
C ASP A 224 -10.60 7.60 4.86
N GLU A 225 -11.37 8.49 4.20
CA GLU A 225 -12.82 8.61 4.35
C GLU A 225 -13.60 7.35 3.88
N SER A 226 -12.89 6.24 3.61
CA SER A 226 -13.46 4.92 3.37
C SER A 226 -13.71 4.08 4.65
N GLN A 227 -13.47 4.62 5.86
CA GLN A 227 -13.61 3.86 7.13
C GLN A 227 -14.41 4.55 8.27
N GLN A 228 -15.34 5.47 8.00
CA GLN A 228 -16.26 5.99 9.02
C GLN A 228 -17.72 5.84 8.59
N ASP A 229 -18.31 4.67 8.87
CA ASP A 229 -19.76 4.50 9.02
C ASP A 229 -20.14 3.38 10.03
N ASP A 230 -19.17 2.77 10.73
CA ASP A 230 -19.45 1.69 11.69
C ASP A 230 -18.93 2.05 13.09
N GLU A 231 -19.46 3.10 13.74
CA GLU A 231 -19.41 3.24 15.21
C GLU A 231 -20.28 4.39 15.73
N GLN A 232 -21.60 4.32 15.52
CA GLN A 232 -22.59 4.96 16.41
C GLN A 232 -24.02 4.46 16.14
N GLU A 233 -24.42 3.35 16.78
CA GLU A 233 -25.77 3.17 17.32
C GLU A 233 -25.81 1.97 18.28
N GLY A 234 -25.35 2.19 19.51
CA GLY A 234 -25.72 1.35 20.65
C GLY A 234 -27.12 1.70 21.13
N ALA A 235 -28.15 1.09 20.55
CA ALA A 235 -29.50 1.11 21.10
C ALA A 235 -30.14 -0.29 21.03
N VAL A 236 -30.32 -0.87 22.23
CA VAL A 236 -31.14 -2.02 22.62
C VAL A 236 -32.00 -2.66 21.51
N PHE A 237 -31.63 -3.87 21.10
CA PHE A 237 -32.35 -4.70 20.14
C PHE A 237 -33.58 -5.37 20.79
N ASP A 238 -34.80 -4.91 20.45
CA ASP A 238 -36.08 -5.58 20.74
C ASP A 238 -36.50 -6.43 19.51
N PRO A 239 -36.56 -7.77 19.60
CA PRO A 239 -36.81 -8.65 18.46
C PRO A 239 -38.24 -8.66 17.89
N SER A 240 -39.13 -7.74 18.27
CA SER A 240 -40.57 -7.83 17.96
C SER A 240 -41.08 -6.98 16.77
N LEU A 241 -40.25 -6.20 16.08
CA LEU A 241 -40.71 -5.28 15.01
C LEU A 241 -40.39 -5.67 13.54
N GLN A 242 -39.89 -6.88 13.28
CA GLN A 242 -39.62 -7.37 11.91
C GLN A 242 -40.78 -8.13 11.23
N ARG A 243 -42.02 -7.86 11.63
CA ARG A 243 -43.23 -8.30 10.90
C ARG A 243 -44.22 -7.15 10.73
N ARG A 244 -43.91 -6.19 9.86
CA ARG A 244 -44.84 -5.31 9.11
C ARG A 244 -44.04 -4.16 8.47
N ARG A 245 -43.48 -4.42 7.29
CA ARG A 245 -43.17 -3.45 6.22
C ARG A 245 -42.51 -4.12 5.00
N LEU A 246 -42.87 -5.38 4.72
CA LEU A 246 -43.27 -5.76 3.37
C LEU A 246 -44.77 -5.41 3.32
N ASP A 247 -45.24 -4.82 2.22
CA ASP A 247 -46.59 -4.25 1.99
C ASP A 247 -46.71 -2.74 2.26
N SER A 248 -46.04 -1.91 1.44
CA SER A 248 -46.64 -0.69 0.85
C SER A 248 -45.69 -0.03 -0.16
N PHE A 249 -45.66 -0.52 -1.39
CA PHE A 249 -45.40 0.32 -2.56
C PHE A 249 -46.30 -0.17 -3.67
N ASP A 250 -47.57 0.21 -3.55
CA ASP A 250 -48.57 0.05 -4.60
C ASP A 250 -48.12 0.82 -5.84
N PHE A 251 -48.07 0.10 -6.95
CA PHE A 251 -48.00 0.63 -8.30
C PHE A 251 -49.27 1.46 -8.57
N ALA A 252 -49.23 2.76 -8.33
CA ALA A 252 -50.20 3.67 -8.94
C ALA A 252 -49.90 3.79 -10.45
N ARG A 253 -50.78 3.22 -11.28
CA ARG A 253 -50.81 3.44 -12.73
C ARG A 253 -50.79 4.95 -13.03
N PRO A 254 -49.95 5.44 -13.97
CA PRO A 254 -49.97 6.83 -14.35
C PRO A 254 -51.27 7.12 -15.13
N THR A 255 -52.08 8.02 -14.57
CA THR A 255 -53.21 8.64 -15.26
C THR A 255 -52.67 9.49 -16.41
N LYS A 256 -53.23 9.27 -17.61
CA LYS A 256 -52.95 10.06 -18.81
C LYS A 256 -53.15 11.56 -18.51
N ARG A 257 -52.06 12.33 -18.43
CA ARG A 257 -52.08 13.79 -18.59
C ARG A 257 -51.08 14.20 -19.67
N ALA A 258 -51.54 15.16 -20.46
CA ALA A 258 -51.07 15.48 -21.79
C ALA A 258 -49.63 15.98 -21.86
N ARG A 259 -48.98 15.69 -22.99
CA ARG A 259 -47.70 16.26 -23.41
C ARG A 259 -47.73 17.78 -23.35
N THR A 260 -46.75 18.37 -22.67
CA THR A 260 -46.14 19.64 -23.06
C THR A 260 -44.65 19.39 -23.20
N ALA A 261 -44.16 19.47 -24.43
CA ALA A 261 -42.75 19.40 -24.78
C ALA A 261 -42.09 20.74 -24.44
N LYS A 262 -41.51 20.84 -23.25
CA LYS A 262 -40.44 21.78 -22.90
C LYS A 262 -39.96 21.47 -21.48
N ASP A 263 -38.65 21.44 -21.33
CA ASP A 263 -37.88 21.44 -20.07
C ASP A 263 -37.65 20.05 -19.43
N ASP A 264 -36.98 19.16 -20.17
CA ASP A 264 -36.11 18.12 -19.60
C ASP A 264 -34.70 18.73 -19.42
N GLU A 265 -34.38 19.29 -18.26
CA GLU A 265 -33.02 19.71 -17.91
C GLU A 265 -32.09 18.47 -17.80
N GLU A 266 -31.04 18.42 -18.62
CA GLU A 266 -30.06 17.32 -18.67
C GLU A 266 -29.10 17.36 -17.47
N SER A 267 -29.53 16.88 -16.31
CA SER A 267 -28.61 16.68 -15.17
C SER A 267 -27.51 15.64 -15.51
N PRO A 268 -26.25 15.83 -15.06
CA PRO A 268 -25.14 14.87 -15.21
C PRO A 268 -25.45 13.44 -14.73
N SER A 269 -26.38 13.30 -13.77
CA SER A 269 -26.90 12.02 -13.27
C SER A 269 -27.62 11.19 -14.36
N THR A 270 -28.07 11.82 -15.45
CA THR A 270 -28.78 11.15 -16.54
C THR A 270 -27.86 10.39 -17.49
N PHE A 271 -26.63 10.86 -17.72
CA PHE A 271 -25.64 10.23 -18.60
C PHE A 271 -25.17 8.87 -18.05
N LEU A 272 -24.66 8.84 -16.81
CA LEU A 272 -24.23 7.60 -16.16
C LEU A 272 -25.39 6.61 -16.00
N ARG A 273 -26.61 7.10 -15.74
CA ARG A 273 -27.81 6.27 -15.71
C ARG A 273 -28.10 5.61 -17.07
N ARG A 274 -27.94 6.32 -18.19
CA ARG A 274 -28.11 5.76 -19.55
C ARG A 274 -27.07 4.68 -19.83
N LEU A 275 -25.80 4.91 -19.47
CA LEU A 275 -24.72 3.91 -19.57
C LEU A 275 -25.04 2.65 -18.75
N ARG A 276 -25.43 2.80 -17.48
CA ARG A 276 -25.79 1.69 -16.61
C ARG A 276 -26.98 0.89 -17.15
N ASN A 277 -28.02 1.57 -17.65
CA ASN A 277 -29.16 0.91 -18.28
C ASN A 277 -28.78 0.14 -19.56
N LYS A 278 -27.76 0.62 -20.30
CA LYS A 278 -27.23 -0.09 -21.46
C LYS A 278 -26.41 -1.30 -21.06
N ALA A 279 -25.55 -1.19 -20.05
CA ALA A 279 -24.79 -2.31 -19.47
C ALA A 279 -25.73 -3.44 -19.00
N LEU A 280 -26.86 -3.09 -18.36
CA LEU A 280 -27.88 -4.06 -17.96
C LEU A 280 -28.54 -4.81 -19.14
N LYS A 281 -28.46 -4.30 -20.37
CA LYS A 281 -29.04 -4.95 -21.56
C LYS A 281 -27.98 -5.59 -22.46
N ALA A 282 -26.70 -5.32 -22.22
CA ALA A 282 -25.62 -5.84 -23.04
C ALA A 282 -25.50 -7.36 -22.85
N GLU A 283 -25.44 -8.09 -23.96
CA GLU A 283 -25.05 -9.48 -23.99
C GLU A 283 -23.53 -9.60 -24.01
N LEU A 284 -23.01 -10.69 -23.44
CA LEU A 284 -21.57 -10.93 -23.44
C LEU A 284 -21.14 -11.44 -24.83
N PRO A 285 -20.25 -10.73 -25.55
CA PRO A 285 -19.80 -11.16 -26.86
C PRO A 285 -18.96 -12.45 -26.76
N THR A 286 -18.91 -13.22 -27.85
CA THR A 286 -17.95 -14.33 -27.94
C THR A 286 -16.52 -13.79 -28.10
N LEU A 287 -15.51 -14.61 -27.79
CA LEU A 287 -14.11 -14.23 -27.97
C LEU A 287 -13.81 -13.72 -29.40
N ALA A 288 -14.40 -14.36 -30.42
CA ALA A 288 -14.25 -13.95 -31.82
C ALA A 288 -14.93 -12.61 -32.14
N ALA A 289 -16.05 -12.29 -31.48
CA ALA A 289 -16.78 -11.04 -31.68
C ALA A 289 -16.24 -9.88 -30.84
N LEU A 290 -15.44 -10.17 -29.80
CA LEU A 290 -15.00 -9.19 -28.81
C LEU A 290 -14.19 -8.03 -29.41
N ARG A 291 -13.30 -8.32 -30.37
CA ARG A 291 -12.55 -7.28 -31.09
C ARG A 291 -13.47 -6.31 -31.84
N ALA A 292 -14.48 -6.83 -32.54
CA ALA A 292 -15.47 -6.01 -33.23
C ALA A 292 -16.31 -5.21 -32.22
N PHE A 293 -16.71 -5.86 -31.12
CA PHE A 293 -17.49 -5.24 -30.05
C PHE A 293 -16.80 -4.00 -29.46
N LEU A 294 -15.52 -4.10 -29.10
CA LEU A 294 -14.75 -2.96 -28.54
C LEU A 294 -14.71 -1.74 -29.48
N ASN A 295 -14.76 -1.97 -30.79
CA ASN A 295 -14.73 -0.90 -31.80
C ASN A 295 -16.12 -0.43 -32.25
N THR A 296 -17.21 -0.96 -31.67
CA THR A 296 -18.57 -0.57 -32.02
C THR A 296 -18.77 0.94 -31.83
N PRO A 297 -19.32 1.67 -32.82
CA PRO A 297 -19.66 3.08 -32.66
C PRO A 297 -20.63 3.30 -31.49
N LEU A 298 -20.43 4.40 -30.74
CA LEU A 298 -21.32 4.75 -29.65
C LEU A 298 -22.63 5.33 -30.18
N GLU A 299 -23.74 4.91 -29.58
CA GLU A 299 -25.03 5.57 -29.79
C GLU A 299 -25.03 6.98 -29.19
N GLU A 300 -25.75 7.91 -29.81
CA GLU A 300 -25.88 9.31 -29.34
C GLU A 300 -26.30 9.45 -27.87
N SER A 301 -27.04 8.47 -27.34
CA SER A 301 -27.51 8.45 -25.95
C SER A 301 -26.39 8.22 -24.94
N VAL A 302 -25.28 7.59 -25.35
CA VAL A 302 -24.13 7.22 -24.51
C VAL A 302 -22.83 7.94 -24.91
N LYS A 303 -22.89 8.87 -25.86
CA LYS A 303 -21.81 9.83 -26.12
C LYS A 303 -21.68 10.83 -24.97
N ILE A 304 -20.45 11.22 -24.68
CA ILE A 304 -20.11 12.13 -23.57
C ILE A 304 -20.52 13.56 -23.95
N PRO A 305 -21.39 14.23 -23.18
CA PRO A 305 -21.75 15.61 -23.44
C PRO A 305 -20.61 16.56 -23.03
N ILE A 306 -20.20 17.44 -23.93
CA ILE A 306 -19.21 18.50 -23.70
C ILE A 306 -19.68 19.83 -24.31
N SER A 307 -19.16 20.94 -23.80
CA SER A 307 -19.43 22.27 -24.37
C SER A 307 -18.77 22.44 -25.74
N GLN A 308 -19.27 23.39 -26.53
CA GLN A 308 -18.67 23.73 -27.83
C GLN A 308 -17.19 24.13 -27.69
N THR A 309 -16.86 24.94 -26.68
CA THR A 309 -15.47 25.36 -26.40
C THR A 309 -14.54 24.18 -26.12
N GLN A 310 -15.03 23.19 -25.36
CA GLN A 310 -14.27 21.97 -25.09
C GLN A 310 -14.09 21.14 -26.37
N PHE A 311 -15.15 20.99 -27.16
CA PHE A 311 -15.10 20.26 -28.43
C PHE A 311 -14.05 20.86 -29.37
N ASP A 312 -14.11 22.17 -29.59
CA ASP A 312 -13.17 22.87 -30.49
C ASP A 312 -11.73 22.84 -29.96
N GLY A 313 -11.55 22.82 -28.63
CA GLY A 313 -10.24 22.72 -27.99
C GLY A 313 -9.55 21.35 -28.11
N ILE A 314 -10.28 20.29 -28.49
CA ILE A 314 -9.71 18.95 -28.74
C ILE A 314 -9.17 18.83 -30.16
N LEU A 315 -9.75 19.57 -31.11
CA LEU A 315 -9.36 19.51 -32.51
C LEU A 315 -7.89 19.94 -32.67
N SER A 316 -7.16 19.20 -33.50
CA SER A 316 -5.75 19.48 -33.77
C SER A 316 -5.44 19.27 -35.24
N GLU A 317 -4.83 20.28 -35.87
CA GLU A 317 -4.33 20.22 -37.24
C GLU A 317 -2.80 20.02 -37.27
N ARG A 318 -2.18 19.76 -36.12
CA ARG A 318 -0.73 19.54 -36.03
C ARG A 318 -0.37 18.25 -36.76
N PRO A 319 0.59 18.26 -37.72
CA PRO A 319 0.92 17.07 -38.50
C PRO A 319 1.37 15.87 -37.67
N ASP A 320 1.96 16.12 -36.50
CA ASP A 320 2.44 15.13 -35.53
C ASP A 320 1.36 14.66 -34.54
N ASP A 321 0.17 15.27 -34.53
CA ASP A 321 -0.97 14.87 -33.70
C ASP A 321 -2.30 15.39 -34.26
N ILE A 322 -2.73 14.84 -35.39
CA ILE A 322 -3.99 15.24 -36.05
C ILE A 322 -5.19 14.65 -35.29
N CYS A 323 -6.20 15.47 -35.03
CA CYS A 323 -7.49 15.04 -34.46
C CYS A 323 -8.63 15.78 -35.16
N THR A 324 -9.43 15.05 -35.93
CA THR A 324 -10.50 15.63 -36.75
C THR A 324 -11.82 15.74 -36.00
N ARG A 325 -12.80 16.42 -36.62
CA ARG A 325 -14.16 16.51 -36.09
C ARG A 325 -14.80 15.14 -36.00
N GLU A 326 -14.55 14.25 -36.95
CA GLU A 326 -15.08 12.89 -36.97
C GLU A 326 -14.55 12.07 -35.79
N ASP A 327 -13.26 12.21 -35.46
CA ASP A 327 -12.64 11.55 -34.31
C ASP A 327 -13.33 11.96 -33.01
N VAL A 328 -13.44 13.28 -32.76
CA VAL A 328 -14.10 13.81 -31.56
C VAL A 328 -15.58 13.40 -31.51
N SER A 329 -16.28 13.49 -32.64
CA SER A 329 -17.72 13.14 -32.74
C SER A 329 -17.97 11.64 -32.55
N ALA A 330 -16.95 10.78 -32.62
CA ALA A 330 -17.10 9.35 -32.38
C ALA A 330 -17.45 9.03 -30.92
N VAL A 331 -17.07 9.90 -29.98
CA VAL A 331 -17.25 9.70 -28.54
C VAL A 331 -18.01 10.84 -27.87
N PHE A 332 -17.78 12.07 -28.32
CA PHE A 332 -18.35 13.27 -27.71
C PHE A 332 -19.54 13.81 -28.51
N LYS A 333 -20.42 14.52 -27.82
CA LYS A 333 -21.50 15.30 -28.41
C LYS A 333 -21.58 16.67 -27.73
N ILE A 334 -22.11 17.66 -28.45
CA ILE A 334 -22.36 18.98 -27.87
C ILE A 334 -23.55 18.89 -26.92
N GLY A 335 -23.35 19.31 -25.67
CA GLY A 335 -24.37 19.29 -24.63
C GLY A 335 -23.86 19.89 -23.32
N GLU A 336 -24.65 19.78 -22.26
CA GLU A 336 -24.25 20.27 -20.93
C GLU A 336 -23.20 19.33 -20.32
N ALA A 337 -22.00 19.87 -20.06
CA ALA A 337 -20.89 19.10 -19.51
C ALA A 337 -21.02 18.97 -17.99
N GLY A 338 -21.22 17.75 -17.50
CA GLY A 338 -21.20 17.44 -16.07
C GLY A 338 -19.83 17.08 -15.54
N LEU A 339 -19.72 16.88 -14.22
CA LEU A 339 -18.51 16.37 -13.57
C LEU A 339 -17.96 15.08 -14.23
N PRO A 340 -18.77 14.05 -14.56
CA PRO A 340 -18.27 12.85 -15.24
C PRO A 340 -17.66 13.14 -16.61
N SER A 341 -18.18 14.14 -17.34
CA SER A 341 -17.60 14.54 -18.63
C SER A 341 -16.21 15.14 -18.44
N LEU A 342 -16.04 15.99 -17.42
CA LEU A 342 -14.75 16.62 -17.10
C LEU A 342 -13.70 15.61 -16.65
N GLU A 343 -14.11 14.57 -15.91
CA GLU A 343 -13.25 13.47 -15.50
C GLU A 343 -12.81 12.61 -16.70
N LEU A 344 -13.75 12.23 -17.58
CA LEU A 344 -13.43 11.46 -18.78
C LEU A 344 -12.55 12.22 -19.77
N MET A 345 -12.68 13.56 -19.81
CA MET A 345 -11.79 14.41 -20.61
C MET A 345 -10.34 14.40 -20.12
N GLN A 346 -10.04 13.96 -18.89
CA GLN A 346 -8.65 13.84 -18.42
C GLN A 346 -7.85 12.84 -19.25
N ALA A 347 -8.51 11.84 -19.84
CA ALA A 347 -7.90 10.89 -20.77
C ALA A 347 -7.27 11.57 -22.00
N LEU A 348 -7.67 12.80 -22.35
CA LEU A 348 -7.15 13.51 -23.52
C LEU A 348 -5.83 14.24 -23.23
N ARG A 349 -5.38 14.29 -21.98
CA ARG A 349 -4.09 14.91 -21.62
C ARG A 349 -2.93 14.22 -22.33
N ALA A 350 -2.02 15.03 -22.87
CA ALA A 350 -0.81 14.52 -23.50
C ALA A 350 0.08 13.79 -22.48
N PRO A 351 0.76 12.70 -22.88
CA PRO A 351 1.68 11.98 -22.00
C PRO A 351 2.84 12.87 -21.57
N ARG A 352 3.28 12.70 -20.31
CA ARG A 352 4.56 13.22 -19.84
C ARG A 352 5.59 12.11 -19.98
N PHE A 353 6.53 12.27 -20.92
CA PHE A 353 7.58 11.27 -21.12
C PHE A 353 8.47 11.17 -19.89
N SER A 354 8.71 9.95 -19.44
CA SER A 354 9.58 9.62 -18.33
C SER A 354 10.59 8.56 -18.75
N ARG A 355 11.69 8.42 -18.01
CA ARG A 355 12.60 7.27 -18.17
C ARG A 355 12.20 6.09 -17.29
N THR A 356 11.21 6.26 -16.43
CA THR A 356 10.77 5.27 -15.45
C THR A 356 9.30 4.95 -15.63
N GLU A 357 8.93 3.71 -15.32
CA GLU A 357 7.55 3.23 -15.26
C GLU A 357 6.66 4.13 -14.37
N VAL A 358 7.14 4.48 -13.18
CA VAL A 358 6.43 5.38 -12.23
C VAL A 358 6.06 6.73 -12.84
N GLY A 359 6.83 7.23 -13.81
CA GLY A 359 6.50 8.49 -14.47
C GLY A 359 5.31 8.39 -15.43
N TYR A 360 4.94 7.20 -15.87
CA TYR A 360 3.78 6.93 -16.71
C TYR A 360 2.53 6.50 -15.91
N THR A 361 2.67 6.18 -14.61
CA THR A 361 1.56 5.73 -13.75
C THR A 361 0.30 6.60 -13.87
N HIS A 362 0.44 7.92 -13.69
CA HIS A 362 -0.66 8.88 -13.81
C HIS A 362 -1.27 8.92 -15.23
N PHE A 363 -0.44 8.72 -16.25
CA PHE A 363 -0.91 8.72 -17.63
C PHE A 363 -1.77 7.48 -17.92
N TRP A 364 -1.37 6.32 -17.41
CA TRP A 364 -2.17 5.10 -17.48
C TRP A 364 -3.44 5.21 -16.62
N ASP A 365 -3.39 5.84 -15.44
CA ASP A 365 -4.61 6.11 -14.64
C ASP A 365 -5.64 6.90 -15.44
N PHE A 366 -5.24 8.02 -16.03
CA PHE A 366 -6.15 8.87 -16.82
C PHE A 366 -6.76 8.14 -18.01
N ASN A 367 -6.05 7.14 -18.58
CA ASN A 367 -6.49 6.42 -19.78
C ASN A 367 -7.15 5.07 -19.49
N ILE A 368 -7.09 4.56 -18.25
CA ILE A 368 -7.62 3.26 -17.86
C ILE A 368 -8.39 3.35 -16.55
N ARG A 369 -7.70 3.56 -15.42
CA ARG A 369 -8.30 3.53 -14.07
C ARG A 369 -9.44 4.54 -13.94
N ASP A 370 -9.16 5.80 -14.20
CA ASP A 370 -10.09 6.88 -13.92
C ASP A 370 -11.33 6.76 -14.81
N ILE A 371 -11.14 6.35 -16.08
CA ILE A 371 -12.26 6.05 -16.98
C ILE A 371 -13.16 4.94 -16.41
N LEU A 372 -12.58 3.80 -16.01
CA LEU A 372 -13.36 2.70 -15.45
C LEU A 372 -14.05 3.09 -14.15
N GLN A 373 -13.39 3.86 -13.28
CA GLN A 373 -13.94 4.30 -11.99
C GLN A 373 -15.14 5.25 -12.20
N VAL A 374 -15.09 6.14 -13.19
CA VAL A 374 -16.25 6.98 -13.54
C VAL A 374 -17.41 6.14 -14.10
N LEU A 375 -17.10 5.14 -14.94
CA LEU A 375 -18.12 4.33 -15.61
C LEU A 375 -18.74 3.26 -14.70
N ILE A 376 -18.00 2.76 -13.71
CA ILE A 376 -18.40 1.71 -12.77
C ILE A 376 -17.91 2.12 -11.37
N PRO A 377 -18.58 3.09 -10.72
CA PRO A 377 -18.14 3.67 -9.45
C PRO A 377 -18.16 2.67 -8.28
N GLU A 378 -18.91 1.58 -8.38
CA GLU A 378 -18.95 0.49 -7.39
C GLU A 378 -17.71 -0.43 -7.42
N ALA A 379 -16.80 -0.24 -8.39
CA ALA A 379 -15.62 -1.07 -8.51
C ALA A 379 -14.45 -0.57 -7.64
N GLU A 380 -13.58 -1.50 -7.27
CA GLU A 380 -12.35 -1.25 -6.54
C GLU A 380 -11.15 -1.40 -7.48
N CYS A 381 -10.26 -0.41 -7.47
CA CYS A 381 -9.00 -0.46 -8.21
C CYS A 381 -7.85 -0.78 -7.25
N ILE A 382 -7.09 -1.84 -7.55
CA ILE A 382 -5.86 -2.18 -6.85
C ILE A 382 -4.69 -1.86 -7.79
N ARG A 383 -3.70 -1.13 -7.27
CA ARG A 383 -2.48 -0.79 -7.98
C ARG A 383 -1.26 -1.33 -7.22
N ASP A 384 -0.45 -2.17 -7.86
CA ASP A 384 0.80 -2.61 -7.24
C ASP A 384 1.81 -1.46 -7.29
N SER A 385 2.51 -1.24 -6.18
CA SER A 385 3.52 -0.17 -6.04
C SER A 385 4.95 -0.72 -6.11
N ASN A 386 5.13 -1.97 -6.56
CA ASN A 386 6.42 -2.65 -6.70
C ASN A 386 7.23 -2.68 -5.38
N TYR A 387 6.57 -2.69 -4.21
CA TYR A 387 7.24 -2.68 -2.91
C TYR A 387 8.05 -3.98 -2.63
N TYR A 388 7.71 -5.09 -3.31
CA TYR A 388 8.14 -6.45 -2.94
C TYR A 388 9.21 -7.06 -3.86
N THR A 389 10.35 -6.38 -4.06
CA THR A 389 11.46 -6.85 -4.91
C THR A 389 12.12 -8.20 -4.51
N VAL A 390 11.73 -8.83 -3.39
CA VAL A 390 12.42 -10.01 -2.83
C VAL A 390 11.83 -11.35 -3.30
N ILE A 391 10.59 -11.37 -3.80
CA ILE A 391 9.89 -12.61 -4.24
C ILE A 391 9.40 -12.50 -5.69
N GLY A 392 9.85 -11.45 -6.39
CA GLY A 392 9.29 -11.07 -7.68
C GLY A 392 7.94 -10.38 -7.53
N LYS A 393 7.37 -9.98 -8.66
CA LYS A 393 6.11 -9.25 -8.73
C LYS A 393 4.95 -10.12 -8.26
N ILE A 394 4.18 -9.61 -7.31
CA ILE A 394 3.19 -10.37 -6.52
C ILE A 394 1.77 -10.15 -7.06
N PHE A 395 1.44 -8.92 -7.44
CA PHE A 395 0.20 -8.53 -8.09
C PHE A 395 0.48 -8.03 -9.51
N PRO A 396 -0.49 -8.08 -10.43
CA PRO A 396 -0.38 -7.29 -11.66
C PRO A 396 -0.31 -5.80 -11.30
N ASP A 397 0.26 -4.95 -12.17
CA ASP A 397 0.34 -3.50 -11.89
C ASP A 397 -1.03 -2.89 -11.62
N PHE A 398 -2.04 -3.39 -12.32
CA PHE A 398 -3.40 -2.91 -12.19
C PHE A 398 -4.39 -4.07 -12.06
N SER A 399 -5.39 -3.90 -11.22
CA SER A 399 -6.53 -4.80 -11.09
C SER A 399 -7.81 -4.05 -10.79
N PHE A 400 -8.89 -4.46 -11.46
CA PHE A 400 -10.19 -3.85 -11.35
C PHE A 400 -11.21 -4.89 -10.88
N LEU A 401 -11.75 -4.67 -9.70
CA LEU A 401 -12.61 -5.61 -8.98
C LEU A 401 -14.02 -5.07 -8.89
N ILE A 402 -15.00 -5.87 -9.31
CA ILE A 402 -16.42 -5.56 -9.13
C ILE A 402 -16.96 -6.54 -8.09
N HIS A 403 -17.44 -6.04 -6.95
CA HIS A 403 -17.85 -6.88 -5.80
C HIS A 403 -16.78 -7.91 -5.40
N LYS A 404 -15.52 -7.47 -5.27
CA LYS A 404 -14.32 -8.29 -4.95
C LYS A 404 -13.97 -9.37 -5.99
N ARG A 405 -14.48 -9.27 -7.22
CA ARG A 405 -14.18 -10.19 -8.33
C ARG A 405 -13.36 -9.46 -9.39
N CYS A 406 -12.10 -9.86 -9.58
CA CYS A 406 -11.16 -9.19 -10.49
C CYS A 406 -11.43 -9.59 -11.95
N VAL A 407 -12.10 -8.73 -12.72
CA VAL A 407 -12.50 -9.04 -14.10
C VAL A 407 -11.70 -8.29 -15.17
N PHE A 408 -10.83 -7.38 -14.73
CA PHE A 408 -9.93 -6.65 -15.61
C PHE A 408 -8.57 -6.44 -14.94
N ARG A 409 -7.48 -6.81 -15.64
CA ARG A 409 -6.10 -6.79 -15.12
C ARG A 409 -5.17 -6.04 -16.07
N GLY A 410 -4.11 -5.42 -15.53
CA GLY A 410 -3.15 -4.64 -16.30
C GLY A 410 -1.72 -4.88 -15.89
N GLU A 411 -0.82 -4.84 -16.88
CA GLU A 411 0.63 -4.95 -16.70
C GLU A 411 1.32 -3.85 -17.51
N GLU A 412 2.20 -3.07 -16.91
CA GLU A 412 2.65 -1.78 -17.45
C GLU A 412 4.16 -1.65 -17.30
N LYS A 413 4.85 -1.28 -18.39
CA LYS A 413 6.30 -1.07 -18.36
C LYS A 413 6.69 0.28 -18.91
N GLY A 414 7.74 0.84 -18.32
CA GLY A 414 8.43 2.01 -18.82
C GLY A 414 9.54 1.66 -19.81
N PRO A 415 10.14 2.67 -20.47
CA PRO A 415 11.06 2.52 -21.61
C PRO A 415 12.36 1.75 -21.30
N MET A 416 12.73 1.66 -20.02
CA MET A 416 13.98 1.04 -19.57
C MET A 416 13.77 -0.37 -19.01
N SER A 417 12.53 -0.88 -19.03
CA SER A 417 12.26 -2.22 -18.54
C SER A 417 12.74 -3.28 -19.55
N PRO A 418 13.52 -4.29 -19.12
CA PRO A 418 13.88 -5.42 -19.98
C PRO A 418 12.75 -6.47 -20.05
N GLU A 419 11.66 -6.27 -19.30
CA GLU A 419 10.61 -7.23 -19.11
C GLU A 419 9.48 -7.06 -20.13
N ASP A 420 8.90 -8.17 -20.58
CA ASP A 420 7.75 -8.18 -21.49
C ASP A 420 6.43 -8.12 -20.69
N PRO A 421 5.69 -7.00 -20.73
CA PRO A 421 4.44 -6.88 -19.98
C PRO A 421 3.35 -7.84 -20.47
N ALA A 422 3.41 -8.24 -21.74
CA ALA A 422 2.45 -9.17 -22.31
C ALA A 422 2.61 -10.58 -21.75
N LEU A 423 3.86 -11.02 -21.55
CA LEU A 423 4.15 -12.30 -20.90
C LEU A 423 3.80 -12.24 -19.40
N GLN A 424 4.20 -11.16 -18.72
CA GLN A 424 3.97 -11.01 -17.27
C GLN A 424 2.48 -10.97 -16.90
N LEU A 425 1.63 -10.41 -17.76
CA LEU A 425 0.19 -10.34 -17.51
C LEU A 425 -0.45 -11.71 -17.25
N ILE A 426 0.03 -12.77 -17.92
CA ILE A 426 -0.46 -14.15 -17.74
C ILE A 426 0.51 -15.05 -16.96
N GLU A 427 1.73 -14.58 -16.69
CA GLU A 427 2.75 -15.36 -16.02
C GLU A 427 2.30 -15.70 -14.58
N ASN A 428 2.38 -16.97 -14.21
CA ASN A 428 2.00 -17.46 -12.88
C ASN A 428 0.54 -17.19 -12.47
N MET A 429 -0.32 -16.80 -13.41
CA MET A 429 -1.75 -16.65 -13.18
C MET A 429 -2.41 -18.01 -12.96
N VAL A 430 -3.26 -18.10 -11.94
CA VAL A 430 -4.16 -19.22 -11.70
C VAL A 430 -5.55 -18.81 -12.17
N TRP A 431 -6.25 -19.70 -12.86
CA TRP A 431 -7.62 -19.42 -13.31
C TRP A 431 -8.58 -19.53 -12.13
N GLU A 432 -9.20 -18.41 -11.74
CA GLU A 432 -10.13 -18.30 -10.61
C GLU A 432 -11.55 -17.90 -11.06
N TYR A 433 -11.86 -18.03 -12.36
CA TYR A 433 -13.03 -17.41 -13.00
C TYR A 433 -14.02 -18.43 -13.53
N ASP A 434 -14.56 -19.27 -12.63
CA ASP A 434 -15.46 -20.41 -12.87
C ASP A 434 -16.20 -20.41 -14.21
N SER A 435 -17.27 -19.62 -14.32
CA SER A 435 -18.18 -19.63 -15.47
C SER A 435 -17.92 -18.53 -16.49
N ALA A 436 -16.94 -17.65 -16.23
CA ALA A 436 -16.62 -16.58 -17.17
C ALA A 436 -15.88 -17.19 -18.38
N PRO A 437 -16.32 -16.94 -19.63
CA PRO A 437 -15.66 -17.50 -20.82
C PRO A 437 -14.28 -16.87 -21.06
N TYR A 438 -14.08 -15.66 -20.56
CA TYR A 438 -12.82 -14.93 -20.55
C TYR A 438 -12.90 -13.86 -19.46
N ILE A 439 -11.75 -13.34 -19.03
CA ILE A 439 -11.66 -12.02 -18.41
C ILE A 439 -10.96 -11.08 -19.38
N LEU A 440 -11.03 -9.78 -19.09
CA LEU A 440 -10.36 -8.77 -19.91
C LEU A 440 -9.07 -8.30 -19.23
N GLY A 441 -8.23 -7.64 -20.00
CA GLY A 441 -7.07 -6.96 -19.46
C GLY A 441 -6.39 -6.10 -20.48
N TYR A 442 -5.24 -5.57 -20.10
CA TYR A 442 -4.33 -4.89 -21.00
C TYR A 442 -2.90 -5.13 -20.60
N TYR A 443 -2.01 -4.89 -21.55
CA TYR A 443 -0.62 -4.63 -21.24
C TYR A 443 -0.21 -3.32 -21.90
N ALA A 444 0.68 -2.58 -21.25
CA ALA A 444 1.16 -1.29 -21.71
C ALA A 444 2.69 -1.26 -21.76
N ASP A 445 3.21 -0.71 -22.85
CA ASP A 445 4.61 -0.35 -22.99
C ASP A 445 4.68 1.14 -23.33
N GLU A 446 5.11 1.93 -22.34
CA GLU A 446 5.09 3.40 -22.35
C GLU A 446 3.70 3.99 -22.65
N THR A 447 3.44 4.25 -23.93
CA THR A 447 2.23 4.89 -24.44
C THR A 447 1.40 3.96 -25.31
N VAL A 448 1.92 2.79 -25.65
CA VAL A 448 1.25 1.78 -26.44
C VAL A 448 0.50 0.85 -25.49
N VAL A 449 -0.82 0.81 -25.62
CA VAL A 449 -1.70 -0.06 -24.83
C VAL A 449 -2.32 -1.09 -25.74
N THR A 450 -2.24 -2.37 -25.35
CA THR A 450 -2.93 -3.46 -26.02
C THR A 450 -3.95 -4.10 -25.09
N PHE A 451 -5.22 -4.06 -25.48
CA PHE A 451 -6.28 -4.80 -24.79
C PHE A 451 -6.25 -6.27 -25.16
N VAL A 452 -6.51 -7.13 -24.18
CA VAL A 452 -6.49 -8.57 -24.34
C VAL A 452 -7.72 -9.22 -23.73
N ALA A 453 -8.05 -10.41 -24.22
CA ALA A 453 -8.88 -11.36 -23.51
C ALA A 453 -8.01 -12.48 -22.95
N ILE A 454 -8.26 -12.87 -21.71
CA ILE A 454 -7.55 -13.96 -21.04
C ILE A 454 -8.54 -15.10 -20.85
N THR A 455 -8.13 -16.30 -21.24
CA THR A 455 -8.92 -17.54 -21.17
C THR A 455 -8.10 -18.63 -20.50
N HIS A 456 -8.74 -19.74 -20.15
CA HIS A 456 -8.06 -20.97 -19.80
C HIS A 456 -8.46 -22.09 -20.75
N SER A 457 -7.61 -23.10 -20.84
CA SER A 457 -7.85 -24.34 -21.57
C SER A 457 -8.30 -25.44 -20.61
N GLU A 458 -8.82 -26.55 -21.13
CA GLU A 458 -9.28 -27.69 -20.32
C GLU A 458 -8.17 -28.30 -19.45
N ASP A 459 -6.90 -28.18 -19.87
CA ASP A 459 -5.73 -28.61 -19.10
C ASP A 459 -5.22 -27.53 -18.12
N GLY A 460 -5.96 -26.44 -17.95
CA GLY A 460 -5.68 -25.37 -16.99
C GLY A 460 -4.65 -24.35 -17.45
N ARG A 461 -4.18 -24.39 -18.71
CA ARG A 461 -3.23 -23.37 -19.20
C ARG A 461 -3.94 -22.06 -19.49
N ILE A 462 -3.33 -20.97 -19.03
CA ILE A 462 -3.78 -19.60 -19.32
C ILE A 462 -3.37 -19.22 -20.74
N MET A 463 -4.30 -18.64 -21.49
CA MET A 463 -4.10 -18.15 -22.86
C MET A 463 -4.50 -16.68 -22.97
N ARG A 464 -3.63 -15.88 -23.57
CA ARG A 464 -3.83 -14.45 -23.88
C ARG A 464 -4.18 -14.29 -25.35
N HIS A 465 -5.23 -13.52 -25.65
CA HIS A 465 -5.67 -13.18 -26.99
C HIS A 465 -5.63 -11.66 -27.16
N ASP A 466 -4.71 -11.16 -27.97
CA ASP A 466 -4.58 -9.72 -28.23
C ASP A 466 -5.75 -9.25 -29.09
N LEU A 467 -6.47 -8.24 -28.62
CA LEU A 467 -7.71 -7.75 -29.24
C LEU A 467 -7.43 -6.52 -30.09
N GLU A 468 -6.87 -5.48 -29.48
CA GLU A 468 -6.64 -4.18 -30.09
C GLU A 468 -5.48 -3.44 -29.44
N THR A 469 -4.65 -2.81 -30.27
CA THR A 469 -3.52 -1.98 -29.83
C THR A 469 -3.79 -0.51 -30.17
N THR A 470 -3.39 0.39 -29.27
CA THR A 470 -3.57 1.84 -29.41
C THR A 470 -2.31 2.54 -28.95
N ASP A 471 -1.86 3.52 -29.74
CA ASP A 471 -0.76 4.40 -29.33
C ASP A 471 -1.34 5.70 -28.77
N LEU A 472 -1.31 5.82 -27.45
CA LEU A 472 -1.91 6.93 -26.71
C LEU A 472 -1.09 8.23 -26.79
N ARG A 473 0.02 8.28 -27.54
CA ARG A 473 0.69 9.55 -27.87
C ARG A 473 -0.22 10.49 -28.64
N PHE A 474 -1.07 9.94 -29.49
CA PHE A 474 -1.94 10.70 -30.38
C PHE A 474 -3.32 10.95 -29.77
N THR A 475 -3.83 12.16 -29.91
CA THR A 475 -5.13 12.60 -29.37
C THR A 475 -6.28 11.79 -29.95
N ALA A 476 -6.34 11.59 -31.27
CA ALA A 476 -7.37 10.75 -31.91
C ALA A 476 -7.37 9.31 -31.38
N HIS A 477 -6.19 8.77 -31.07
CA HIS A 477 -6.05 7.44 -30.50
C HIS A 477 -6.49 7.37 -29.03
N ARG A 478 -6.28 8.42 -28.23
CA ARG A 478 -6.85 8.50 -26.87
C ARG A 478 -8.38 8.56 -26.91
N ILE A 479 -8.97 9.23 -27.89
CA ILE A 479 -10.43 9.22 -28.10
C ILE A 479 -10.91 7.81 -28.50
N LEU A 480 -10.19 7.14 -29.40
CA LEU A 480 -10.46 5.75 -29.76
C LEU A 480 -10.37 4.81 -28.55
N ASN A 481 -9.38 4.99 -27.68
CA ASN A 481 -9.23 4.24 -26.44
C ASN A 481 -10.43 4.47 -25.51
N LEU A 482 -10.83 5.74 -25.32
CA LEU A 482 -12.00 6.09 -24.50
C LEU A 482 -13.28 5.41 -25.02
N ARG A 483 -13.47 5.31 -26.35
CA ARG A 483 -14.57 4.53 -26.95
C ARG A 483 -14.52 3.06 -26.54
N ARG A 484 -13.34 2.43 -26.65
CA ARG A 484 -13.13 1.01 -26.31
C ARG A 484 -13.41 0.76 -24.83
N MET A 485 -12.98 1.66 -23.95
CA MET A 485 -13.24 1.60 -22.50
C MET A 485 -14.74 1.74 -22.17
N ILE A 486 -15.47 2.63 -22.86
CA ILE A 486 -16.93 2.74 -22.72
C ILE A 486 -17.64 1.47 -23.17
N ASN A 487 -17.25 0.90 -24.31
CA ASN A 487 -17.83 -0.38 -24.76
C ASN A 487 -17.51 -1.51 -23.77
N MET A 488 -16.29 -1.54 -23.25
CA MET A 488 -15.85 -2.53 -22.27
C MET A 488 -16.63 -2.45 -20.96
N SER A 489 -16.95 -1.23 -20.48
CA SER A 489 -17.70 -1.04 -19.23
C SER A 489 -19.10 -1.68 -19.28
N PHE A 490 -19.67 -1.90 -20.47
CA PHE A 490 -20.95 -2.60 -20.61
C PHE A 490 -20.90 -4.08 -20.25
N ILE A 491 -19.74 -4.72 -20.38
CA ILE A 491 -19.60 -6.18 -20.19
C ILE A 491 -18.82 -6.57 -18.93
N LEU A 492 -18.03 -5.68 -18.34
CA LEU A 492 -17.30 -5.97 -17.09
C LEU A 492 -18.24 -6.38 -15.92
N PRO A 493 -19.37 -5.71 -15.65
CA PRO A 493 -20.30 -6.15 -14.61
C PRO A 493 -20.92 -7.53 -14.89
N ARG A 494 -21.12 -7.87 -16.17
CA ARG A 494 -21.64 -9.18 -16.57
C ARG A 494 -20.62 -10.28 -16.32
N LEU A 495 -19.36 -10.06 -16.70
CA LEU A 495 -18.26 -10.96 -16.36
C LEU A 495 -18.17 -11.17 -14.85
N ALA A 496 -18.27 -10.09 -14.06
CA ALA A 496 -18.20 -10.18 -12.61
C ALA A 496 -19.37 -10.98 -12.03
N ALA A 497 -20.57 -10.87 -12.59
CA ALA A 497 -21.71 -11.67 -12.18
C ALA A 497 -21.54 -13.18 -12.44
N MET A 498 -20.71 -13.58 -13.41
CA MET A 498 -20.43 -14.98 -13.75
C MET A 498 -19.34 -15.63 -12.90
N VAL A 499 -18.54 -14.83 -12.19
CA VAL A 499 -17.52 -15.33 -11.27
C VAL A 499 -18.18 -15.54 -9.90
N HIS A 500 -18.30 -16.77 -9.41
CA HIS A 500 -19.10 -17.04 -8.21
C HIS A 500 -18.39 -16.63 -6.93
N GLN A 501 -17.09 -16.89 -6.83
CA GLN A 501 -16.28 -16.60 -5.65
C GLN A 501 -15.55 -15.25 -5.80
N ALA A 502 -15.31 -14.56 -4.68
CA ALA A 502 -14.37 -13.44 -4.67
C ALA A 502 -12.99 -13.96 -5.11
N SER A 503 -12.23 -13.15 -5.85
CA SER A 503 -10.92 -13.57 -6.37
C SER A 503 -9.93 -13.68 -5.19
N PRO A 504 -9.60 -14.90 -4.70
CA PRO A 504 -8.88 -15.08 -3.44
C PRO A 504 -7.49 -14.46 -3.49
N SER A 505 -6.86 -14.45 -4.68
CA SER A 505 -5.60 -13.78 -4.92
C SER A 505 -5.60 -12.31 -4.49
N PHE A 506 -6.74 -11.61 -4.56
CA PHE A 506 -6.89 -10.19 -4.23
C PHE A 506 -7.60 -9.95 -2.90
N GLN A 507 -7.88 -11.01 -2.13
CA GLN A 507 -8.45 -10.86 -0.80
C GLN A 507 -7.41 -10.28 0.15
N MET A 508 -7.81 -9.23 0.88
CA MET A 508 -7.06 -8.68 1.99
C MET A 508 -7.87 -8.87 3.27
N LEU A 509 -7.29 -9.58 4.23
CA LEU A 509 -7.87 -9.78 5.56
C LEU A 509 -7.24 -8.76 6.50
N MET A 510 -8.05 -7.83 7.00
CA MET A 510 -7.62 -6.85 7.99
C MET A 510 -7.67 -7.46 9.38
N ARG A 511 -6.59 -7.29 10.15
CA ARG A 511 -6.52 -7.59 11.58
C ARG A 511 -5.98 -6.35 12.31
N SER A 512 -6.15 -6.29 13.62
CA SER A 512 -5.75 -5.13 14.44
C SER A 512 -4.26 -4.75 14.30
N ASN A 513 -3.37 -5.73 14.11
CA ASN A 513 -1.91 -5.52 14.11
C ASN A 513 -1.23 -5.86 12.77
N CYS A 514 -2.00 -6.34 11.79
CA CYS A 514 -1.48 -6.73 10.49
C CYS A 514 -2.60 -6.82 9.46
N TYR A 515 -2.24 -6.83 8.19
CA TYR A 515 -3.12 -7.33 7.14
C TYR A 515 -2.51 -8.56 6.49
N ILE A 516 -3.38 -9.44 6.00
CA ILE A 516 -2.99 -10.67 5.31
C ILE A 516 -3.49 -10.59 3.87
N SER A 517 -2.66 -10.97 2.92
CA SER A 517 -3.04 -11.09 1.51
C SER A 517 -2.49 -12.39 0.93
N PHE A 518 -2.99 -12.79 -0.24
CA PHE A 518 -2.68 -14.08 -0.85
C PHE A 518 -2.03 -13.93 -2.23
N PRO A 519 -0.77 -13.45 -2.30
CA PRO A 519 0.00 -13.37 -3.54
C PRO A 519 -0.14 -14.61 -4.43
N LYS A 520 -0.69 -14.42 -5.63
CA LYS A 520 -0.86 -15.47 -6.66
C LYS A 520 -1.63 -16.71 -6.17
N ALA A 521 -2.44 -16.59 -5.11
CA ALA A 521 -3.08 -17.69 -4.39
C ALA A 521 -2.12 -18.83 -3.97
N LYS A 522 -0.81 -18.54 -3.88
CA LYS A 522 0.24 -19.54 -3.58
C LYS A 522 0.99 -19.25 -2.29
N LEU A 523 1.04 -17.99 -1.88
CA LEU A 523 1.71 -17.56 -0.66
C LEU A 523 0.72 -16.83 0.24
N VAL A 524 0.97 -16.89 1.54
CA VAL A 524 0.34 -16.02 2.53
C VAL A 524 1.32 -14.90 2.84
N MET A 525 0.96 -13.64 2.57
CA MET A 525 1.73 -12.47 2.99
C MET A 525 1.07 -11.83 4.19
N LYS A 526 1.77 -11.78 5.33
CA LYS A 526 1.36 -11.06 6.53
C LYS A 526 2.21 -9.80 6.65
N THR A 527 1.57 -8.63 6.63
CA THR A 527 2.23 -7.33 6.78
C THR A 527 1.87 -6.76 8.14
N TYR A 528 2.86 -6.66 9.02
CA TYR A 528 2.68 -6.08 10.34
C TYR A 528 2.68 -4.55 10.27
N THR A 529 1.62 -3.95 10.81
CA THR A 529 1.40 -2.50 10.85
C THR A 529 1.63 -1.92 12.24
N CYS A 530 1.74 -2.78 13.26
CA CYS A 530 2.02 -2.41 14.64
C CYS A 530 3.47 -1.94 14.84
N ALA A 531 3.69 -1.12 15.88
CA ALA A 531 5.01 -0.53 16.18
C ALA A 531 6.09 -1.58 16.47
N ASP A 532 5.71 -2.73 17.05
CA ASP A 532 6.58 -3.88 17.34
C ASP A 532 6.69 -4.87 16.15
N GLY A 533 6.16 -4.52 14.98
CA GLY A 533 6.09 -5.42 13.81
C GLY A 533 7.44 -6.02 13.42
N LEU A 534 8.52 -5.24 13.46
CA LEU A 534 9.87 -5.76 13.16
C LEU A 534 10.35 -6.79 14.18
N ASP A 535 10.00 -6.63 15.46
CA ASP A 535 10.34 -7.60 16.51
C ASP A 535 9.54 -8.88 16.35
N ARG A 536 8.26 -8.78 15.96
CA ARG A 536 7.44 -9.94 15.58
C ARG A 536 8.04 -10.72 14.40
N VAL A 537 8.49 -10.03 13.36
CA VAL A 537 9.17 -10.69 12.22
C VAL A 537 10.46 -11.39 12.66
N ARG A 538 11.27 -10.76 13.53
CA ARG A 538 12.49 -11.39 14.08
C ARG A 538 12.16 -12.63 14.90
N HIS A 539 11.12 -12.55 15.73
CA HIS A 539 10.65 -13.66 16.54
C HIS A 539 10.17 -14.83 15.68
N LEU A 540 9.27 -14.57 14.71
CA LEU A 540 8.79 -15.58 13.77
C LEU A 540 9.92 -16.24 12.98
N ARG A 541 10.95 -15.48 12.60
CA ARG A 541 12.12 -16.06 11.92
C ARG A 541 12.84 -17.10 12.78
N TRP A 542 12.95 -16.86 14.08
CA TRP A 542 13.51 -17.84 15.02
C TRP A 542 12.57 -19.04 15.20
N VAL A 543 11.26 -18.80 15.37
CA VAL A 543 10.26 -19.87 15.52
C VAL A 543 10.27 -20.80 14.30
N TYR A 544 10.08 -20.27 13.09
CA TYR A 544 10.03 -21.10 11.87
C TYR A 544 11.35 -21.79 11.56
N ARG A 545 12.50 -21.20 11.91
CA ARG A 545 13.79 -21.91 11.83
C ARG A 545 13.80 -23.12 12.75
N THR A 546 13.34 -22.94 13.99
CA THR A 546 13.29 -23.99 15.01
C THR A 546 12.35 -25.12 14.59
N LEU A 547 11.15 -24.79 14.07
CA LEU A 547 10.21 -25.77 13.50
C LEU A 547 10.84 -26.56 12.35
N LYS A 548 11.52 -25.86 11.43
CA LYS A 548 12.16 -26.47 10.25
C LYS A 548 13.32 -27.39 10.63
N GLU A 549 14.20 -26.95 11.53
CA GLU A 549 15.36 -27.75 11.99
C GLU A 549 14.93 -29.03 12.70
N ALA A 550 13.81 -28.99 13.44
CA ALA A 550 13.24 -30.16 14.11
C ALA A 550 12.32 -31.01 13.22
N ASN A 551 12.04 -30.59 11.99
CA ASN A 551 11.08 -31.23 11.07
C ASN A 551 9.69 -31.42 11.70
N VAL A 552 9.15 -30.36 12.32
CA VAL A 552 7.79 -30.38 12.86
C VAL A 552 6.78 -30.55 11.71
N PRO A 553 5.93 -31.59 11.71
CA PRO A 553 4.95 -31.80 10.65
C PRO A 553 3.73 -30.89 10.82
N ASN A 554 2.88 -30.81 9.79
CA ASN A 554 1.58 -30.14 9.84
C ASN A 554 1.65 -28.68 10.33
N THR A 555 2.67 -27.93 9.91
CA THR A 555 2.77 -26.48 10.11
C THR A 555 2.89 -25.77 8.78
N ASP A 556 2.62 -24.47 8.77
CA ASP A 556 3.14 -23.59 7.73
C ASP A 556 4.65 -23.37 7.90
N SER A 557 5.26 -22.68 6.94
CA SER A 557 6.70 -22.49 6.82
C SER A 557 7.02 -21.10 6.28
N LEU A 558 8.05 -20.49 6.86
CA LEU A 558 8.59 -19.22 6.40
C LEU A 558 9.40 -19.39 5.12
N ILE A 559 8.94 -18.76 4.03
CA ILE A 559 9.69 -18.67 2.77
C ILE A 559 10.74 -17.58 2.86
N THR A 560 10.31 -16.36 3.18
CA THR A 560 11.19 -15.20 3.32
C THR A 560 10.48 -14.07 4.05
N PHE A 561 11.18 -12.97 4.30
CA PHE A 561 10.66 -11.78 4.94
C PHE A 561 11.37 -10.53 4.39
N LYS A 562 10.70 -9.37 4.44
CA LYS A 562 11.28 -8.08 4.04
C LYS A 562 10.63 -6.97 4.85
N GLY A 563 11.41 -6.27 5.69
CA GLY A 563 10.86 -5.25 6.58
C GLY A 563 9.83 -5.86 7.53
N GLY A 564 8.64 -5.28 7.61
CA GLY A 564 7.51 -5.79 8.39
C GLY A 564 6.68 -6.89 7.71
N ASN A 565 7.12 -7.40 6.55
CA ASN A 565 6.38 -8.38 5.75
C ASN A 565 6.95 -9.79 5.92
N VAL A 566 6.07 -10.76 6.10
CA VAL A 566 6.37 -12.19 6.25
C VAL A 566 5.62 -12.98 5.17
N PHE A 567 6.32 -13.92 4.53
CA PHE A 567 5.77 -14.73 3.45
C PHE A 567 5.81 -16.21 3.84
N LEU A 568 4.64 -16.83 3.88
CA LEU A 568 4.42 -18.18 4.40
C LEU A 568 3.82 -19.09 3.32
N GLU A 569 4.08 -20.38 3.45
CA GLU A 569 3.45 -21.46 2.68
C GLU A 569 3.15 -22.66 3.59
N PRO A 570 2.18 -23.53 3.26
CA PRO A 570 1.27 -23.43 2.12
C PRO A 570 0.07 -22.50 2.38
N VAL A 571 -0.58 -22.04 1.30
CA VAL A 571 -1.94 -21.47 1.40
C VAL A 571 -2.93 -22.61 1.58
N GLY A 572 -3.84 -22.48 2.54
CA GLY A 572 -4.88 -23.47 2.80
C GLY A 572 -6.28 -22.86 2.84
N ARG A 573 -7.28 -23.71 3.09
CA ARG A 573 -8.68 -23.31 3.20
C ARG A 573 -9.07 -23.14 4.68
N ALA A 574 -9.50 -21.94 5.04
CA ALA A 574 -10.13 -21.67 6.33
C ALA A 574 -11.54 -22.28 6.35
N ALA A 575 -11.63 -23.58 6.64
CA ALA A 575 -12.87 -24.32 6.73
C ALA A 575 -12.88 -25.19 7.99
N PRO A 576 -13.94 -25.14 8.82
CA PRO A 576 -14.04 -26.00 9.98
C PRO A 576 -14.21 -27.46 9.53
N PRO A 577 -13.78 -28.44 10.34
CA PRO A 577 -14.14 -29.83 10.12
C PRO A 577 -15.66 -29.98 10.21
N ASN A 578 -16.29 -30.61 9.21
CA ASN A 578 -17.75 -30.72 9.10
C ASN A 578 -18.28 -32.14 9.39
N THR A 579 -17.39 -33.06 9.79
CA THR A 579 -17.76 -34.43 10.18
C THR A 579 -16.90 -34.87 11.36
N VAL A 580 -17.37 -35.85 12.12
CA VAL A 580 -16.61 -36.46 13.23
C VAL A 580 -15.25 -36.99 12.74
N GLY A 581 -15.21 -37.60 11.55
CA GLY A 581 -13.96 -38.08 10.95
C GLY A 581 -12.99 -36.94 10.60
N GLN A 582 -13.48 -35.83 10.05
CA GLN A 582 -12.64 -34.65 9.77
C GLN A 582 -12.14 -33.99 11.06
N LEU A 583 -12.98 -33.93 12.11
CA LEU A 583 -12.58 -33.40 13.41
C LEU A 583 -11.46 -34.24 14.01
N ARG A 584 -11.58 -35.58 13.94
CA ARG A 584 -10.52 -36.51 14.36
C ARG A 584 -9.21 -36.24 13.66
N GLU A 585 -9.21 -36.21 12.32
CA GLU A 585 -7.99 -36.02 11.54
C GLU A 585 -7.37 -34.63 11.77
N CYS A 586 -8.21 -33.59 11.92
CA CYS A 586 -7.78 -32.26 12.32
C CYS A 586 -7.00 -32.28 13.65
N ILE A 587 -7.58 -32.89 14.69
CA ILE A 587 -6.95 -33.01 16.01
C ILE A 587 -5.65 -33.82 15.94
N LEU A 588 -5.64 -34.94 15.21
CA LEU A 588 -4.45 -35.77 15.04
C LEU A 588 -3.32 -35.00 14.34
N CYS A 589 -3.63 -34.20 13.31
CA CYS A 589 -2.62 -33.36 12.64
C CYS A 589 -2.00 -32.34 13.60
N VAL A 590 -2.81 -31.71 14.47
CA VAL A 590 -2.32 -30.79 15.51
C VAL A 590 -1.43 -31.52 16.51
N LEU A 591 -1.86 -32.69 17.01
CA LEU A 591 -1.08 -33.49 17.96
C LEU A 591 0.26 -33.96 17.36
N ASP A 592 0.30 -34.31 16.07
CA ASP A 592 1.54 -34.64 15.36
C ASP A 592 2.54 -33.47 15.36
N ALA A 593 2.06 -32.23 15.15
CA ALA A 593 2.91 -31.04 15.23
C ALA A 593 3.42 -30.83 16.66
N LEU A 594 2.51 -30.87 17.66
CA LEU A 594 2.85 -30.64 19.05
C LEU A 594 3.81 -31.68 19.62
N GLU A 595 3.71 -32.94 19.19
CA GLU A 595 4.60 -33.99 19.67
C GLU A 595 6.07 -33.66 19.38
N ILE A 596 6.36 -33.12 18.20
CA ILE A 596 7.73 -32.74 17.84
C ILE A 596 8.10 -31.38 18.44
N ALA A 597 7.19 -30.40 18.43
CA ALA A 597 7.44 -29.07 19.00
C ALA A 597 7.73 -29.12 20.52
N HIS A 598 7.01 -29.96 21.28
CA HIS A 598 7.21 -30.10 22.73
C HIS A 598 8.50 -30.85 23.09
N ARG A 599 9.11 -31.60 22.15
CA ARG A 599 10.45 -32.19 22.34
C ARG A 599 11.58 -31.17 22.26
N ILE A 600 11.35 -30.03 21.60
CA ILE A 600 12.27 -28.87 21.53
C ILE A 600 11.78 -27.70 22.41
N PRO A 601 11.14 -28.02 23.56
CA PRO A 601 10.36 -27.14 24.42
C PRO A 601 9.68 -25.90 23.80
N LEU A 602 9.15 -25.99 22.58
CA LEU A 602 8.47 -24.89 21.90
C LEU A 602 6.95 -25.08 22.03
N TYR A 603 6.27 -24.14 22.67
CA TYR A 603 4.83 -24.18 22.90
C TYR A 603 4.12 -23.18 22.00
N HIS A 604 3.02 -23.56 21.36
CA HIS A 604 2.28 -22.73 20.39
C HIS A 604 1.52 -21.58 21.06
N ARG A 605 0.83 -21.88 22.16
CA ARG A 605 0.15 -20.97 23.10
C ARG A 605 -1.13 -20.31 22.61
N ASP A 606 -1.46 -20.40 21.33
CA ASP A 606 -2.71 -19.90 20.74
C ASP A 606 -3.40 -20.96 19.85
N ILE A 607 -3.65 -22.16 20.38
CA ILE A 607 -4.33 -23.23 19.63
C ILE A 607 -5.85 -23.01 19.69
N ARG A 608 -6.43 -22.70 18.54
CA ARG A 608 -7.87 -22.46 18.34
C ARG A 608 -8.27 -22.69 16.88
N LYS A 609 -9.57 -22.78 16.60
CA LYS A 609 -10.08 -23.12 15.26
C LYS A 609 -9.62 -22.15 14.16
N GLU A 610 -9.40 -20.88 14.49
CA GLU A 610 -8.95 -19.86 13.53
C GLU A 610 -7.49 -20.05 13.09
N ASN A 611 -6.70 -20.77 13.88
CA ASN A 611 -5.28 -21.02 13.65
C ASN A 611 -5.02 -22.42 13.08
N ILE A 612 -6.06 -23.14 12.64
CA ILE A 612 -5.95 -24.46 12.03
C ILE A 612 -6.59 -24.42 10.64
N ILE A 613 -5.80 -24.74 9.63
CA ILE A 613 -6.19 -24.56 8.23
C ILE A 613 -6.21 -25.93 7.53
N GLN A 614 -7.22 -26.14 6.69
CA GLN A 614 -7.32 -27.35 5.86
C GLN A 614 -6.39 -27.24 4.65
N ARG A 615 -5.70 -28.32 4.32
CA ARG A 615 -4.85 -28.39 3.12
C ARG A 615 -5.69 -28.39 1.84
N VAL A 616 -5.22 -27.69 0.82
CA VAL A 616 -5.86 -27.67 -0.51
C VAL A 616 -5.47 -28.88 -1.34
N ASP A 617 -4.22 -29.33 -1.23
CA ASP A 617 -3.68 -30.49 -1.95
C ASP A 617 -4.16 -31.83 -1.37
N ASP A 618 -4.43 -31.88 -0.07
CA ASP A 618 -5.04 -33.03 0.60
C ASP A 618 -6.13 -32.56 1.58
N PRO A 619 -7.40 -32.48 1.16
CA PRO A 619 -8.51 -32.07 2.02
C PRO A 619 -8.76 -32.97 3.24
N SER A 620 -8.07 -34.11 3.37
CA SER A 620 -8.10 -34.97 4.56
C SER A 620 -7.10 -34.57 5.64
N LYS A 621 -6.31 -33.50 5.42
CA LYS A 621 -5.25 -33.05 6.31
C LYS A 621 -5.39 -31.57 6.67
N TRP A 622 -4.88 -31.25 7.86
CA TRP A 622 -4.87 -29.90 8.44
C TRP A 622 -3.46 -29.53 8.89
N PHE A 623 -3.21 -28.24 9.06
CA PHE A 623 -1.96 -27.74 9.59
C PHE A 623 -2.19 -26.53 10.51
N LEU A 624 -1.30 -26.39 11.49
CA LEU A 624 -1.30 -25.34 12.51
C LEU A 624 -0.51 -24.13 12.02
N ILE A 625 -1.12 -22.95 12.10
CA ILE A 625 -0.55 -21.66 11.69
C ILE A 625 -0.53 -20.67 12.86
N ASP A 626 -0.03 -19.46 12.60
CA ASP A 626 -0.03 -18.33 13.54
C ASP A 626 0.84 -18.55 14.80
N TRP A 627 2.03 -19.09 14.57
CA TRP A 627 3.08 -19.33 15.56
C TRP A 627 3.68 -18.07 16.22
N GLU A 628 3.03 -16.91 16.13
CA GLU A 628 3.57 -15.62 16.58
C GLU A 628 3.63 -15.46 18.10
N HIS A 629 2.88 -16.29 18.83
CA HIS A 629 2.90 -16.34 20.28
C HIS A 629 3.75 -17.49 20.83
N ALA A 630 4.37 -18.28 19.94
CA ALA A 630 5.12 -19.45 20.32
C ALA A 630 6.37 -19.10 21.14
N SER A 631 6.65 -19.85 22.20
CA SER A 631 7.78 -19.55 23.07
C SER A 631 8.33 -20.79 23.76
N THR A 632 9.58 -20.70 24.19
CA THR A 632 10.21 -21.64 25.12
C THR A 632 10.13 -21.11 26.55
N MET A 633 10.52 -21.94 27.52
CA MET A 633 10.71 -21.51 28.91
C MET A 633 11.88 -20.52 29.05
N PRO A 634 11.81 -19.54 29.97
CA PRO A 634 10.63 -19.18 30.78
C PRO A 634 9.58 -18.45 29.93
N THR A 635 8.32 -18.87 30.02
CA THR A 635 7.20 -18.25 29.32
C THR A 635 6.63 -17.08 30.13
N LEU A 636 6.15 -16.05 29.44
CA LEU A 636 5.50 -14.88 30.04
C LEU A 636 3.98 -14.98 29.91
N ALA A 637 3.25 -14.54 30.93
CA ALA A 637 1.79 -14.47 30.91
C ALA A 637 1.25 -13.67 29.72
N GLN A 638 0.10 -14.06 29.17
CA GLN A 638 -0.62 -13.35 28.09
C GLN A 638 -1.90 -12.69 28.62
N PRO A 639 -1.83 -11.51 29.26
CA PRO A 639 -3.00 -10.86 29.86
C PRO A 639 -4.03 -10.39 28.83
N ASN A 640 -3.62 -10.22 27.57
CA ASN A 640 -4.47 -9.71 26.50
C ASN A 640 -5.27 -10.82 25.78
N PHE A 641 -5.08 -12.08 26.17
CA PHE A 641 -5.83 -13.20 25.59
C PHE A 641 -7.23 -13.31 26.21
N ALA A 642 -8.18 -13.82 25.43
CA ALA A 642 -9.55 -14.04 25.90
C ALA A 642 -9.59 -15.23 26.87
N ARG A 643 -10.20 -15.05 28.05
CA ARG A 643 -10.27 -16.07 29.11
C ARG A 643 -11.20 -17.23 28.74
N GLU A 644 -12.11 -16.98 27.81
CA GLU A 644 -13.15 -17.90 27.38
C GLU A 644 -12.62 -18.95 26.40
N THR A 645 -11.54 -18.63 25.68
CA THR A 645 -10.98 -19.43 24.59
C THR A 645 -9.56 -19.90 24.83
N HIS A 646 -8.96 -19.58 25.98
CA HIS A 646 -7.59 -19.96 26.32
C HIS A 646 -7.47 -20.62 27.69
N SER A 647 -6.41 -21.42 27.84
CA SER A 647 -6.07 -22.09 29.10
C SER A 647 -5.91 -21.08 30.23
N PRO A 648 -6.48 -21.33 31.43
CA PRO A 648 -6.25 -20.50 32.60
C PRO A 648 -4.77 -20.29 32.95
N ALA A 649 -3.92 -21.28 32.65
CA ALA A 649 -2.47 -21.21 32.92
C ALA A 649 -1.74 -20.20 32.02
N ILE A 650 -2.29 -19.82 30.85
CA ILE A 650 -1.64 -18.85 29.95
C ILE A 650 -1.51 -17.45 30.58
N PHE A 651 -2.33 -17.16 31.59
CA PHE A 651 -2.36 -15.89 32.31
C PHE A 651 -1.34 -15.83 33.46
N GLU A 652 -0.57 -16.89 33.67
CA GLU A 652 0.51 -16.96 34.65
C GLU A 652 1.86 -17.12 33.94
N ASN A 653 2.94 -16.67 34.58
CA ASN A 653 4.29 -16.89 34.06
C ASN A 653 4.72 -18.35 34.23
N ASN A 654 5.62 -18.81 33.37
CA ASN A 654 6.22 -20.15 33.43
C ASN A 654 5.23 -21.31 33.19
N HIS A 655 4.18 -21.08 32.40
CA HIS A 655 3.37 -22.16 31.83
C HIS A 655 4.14 -22.95 30.76
N GLY A 656 3.88 -24.23 30.63
CA GLY A 656 4.48 -25.14 29.66
C GLY A 656 3.50 -25.67 28.63
N GLN A 657 3.71 -26.93 28.21
CA GLN A 657 2.92 -27.63 27.20
C GLN A 657 1.43 -27.78 27.53
N GLU A 658 1.05 -27.65 28.80
CA GLU A 658 -0.33 -27.81 29.27
C GLU A 658 -1.30 -26.82 28.59
N VAL A 659 -0.82 -25.65 28.17
CA VAL A 659 -1.68 -24.65 27.51
C VAL A 659 -2.07 -25.08 26.10
N ASP A 660 -1.16 -25.76 25.40
CA ASP A 660 -1.42 -26.32 24.07
C ASP A 660 -2.36 -27.53 24.17
N ILE A 661 -2.13 -28.41 25.15
CA ILE A 661 -2.98 -29.58 25.41
C ILE A 661 -4.40 -29.13 25.76
N TRP A 662 -4.54 -28.10 26.59
CA TRP A 662 -5.83 -27.49 26.89
C TRP A 662 -6.51 -26.96 25.62
N GLY A 663 -5.76 -26.27 24.75
CA GLY A 663 -6.28 -25.77 23.47
C GLY A 663 -6.82 -26.87 22.55
N VAL A 664 -6.18 -28.05 22.55
CA VAL A 664 -6.70 -29.23 21.83
C VAL A 664 -8.04 -29.70 22.41
N GLY A 665 -8.18 -29.72 23.74
CA GLY A 665 -9.45 -30.04 24.39
C GLY A 665 -10.55 -29.03 24.04
N TYR A 666 -10.21 -27.74 24.05
CA TYR A 666 -11.14 -26.68 23.72
C TYR A 666 -11.56 -26.71 22.25
N LEU A 667 -10.66 -27.05 21.33
CA LEU A 667 -10.97 -27.24 19.92
C LEU A 667 -12.08 -28.29 19.71
N ILE A 668 -12.11 -29.35 20.53
CA ILE A 668 -13.19 -30.35 20.50
C ILE A 668 -14.52 -29.74 20.97
N LEU A 669 -14.48 -28.93 22.03
CA LEU A 669 -15.66 -28.31 22.61
C LEU A 669 -16.29 -27.24 21.72
N ASP A 670 -15.45 -26.55 20.94
CA ASP A 670 -15.82 -25.45 20.03
C ASP A 670 -16.25 -25.95 18.62
N ALA A 671 -16.22 -27.26 18.38
CA ALA A 671 -16.69 -27.88 17.14
C ALA A 671 -18.24 -27.98 17.10
N ASP A 672 -18.92 -26.83 17.02
CA ASP A 672 -20.38 -26.73 17.06
C ASP A 672 -21.11 -27.67 16.07
N GLY A 673 -22.21 -28.29 16.53
CA GLY A 673 -23.10 -29.10 15.70
C GLY A 673 -22.66 -30.54 15.39
N LEU A 674 -21.43 -30.95 15.78
CA LEU A 674 -20.86 -32.28 15.47
C LEU A 674 -20.67 -33.19 16.69
N ILE A 675 -20.97 -32.70 17.89
CA ILE A 675 -20.45 -33.29 19.12
C ILE A 675 -21.45 -34.29 19.73
N LEU A 676 -21.12 -35.57 19.64
CA LEU A 676 -21.72 -36.62 20.48
C LEU A 676 -21.32 -36.39 21.95
N PRO A 677 -22.18 -36.73 22.92
CA PRO A 677 -21.89 -36.54 24.35
C PRO A 677 -20.53 -37.08 24.80
N GLU A 678 -20.11 -38.21 24.25
CA GLU A 678 -18.84 -38.87 24.55
C GLU A 678 -17.63 -38.07 24.05
N ILE A 679 -17.74 -37.44 22.88
CA ILE A 679 -16.71 -36.56 22.32
C ILE A 679 -16.64 -35.25 23.12
N ARG A 680 -17.78 -34.74 23.60
CA ARG A 680 -17.80 -33.57 24.50
C ARG A 680 -17.06 -33.87 25.80
N GLU A 681 -17.37 -35.00 26.43
CA GLU A 681 -16.72 -35.41 27.68
C GLU A 681 -15.21 -35.62 27.50
N LEU A 682 -14.78 -36.10 26.33
CA LEU A 682 -13.36 -36.16 25.97
C LEU A 682 -12.71 -34.76 25.97
N GLY A 683 -13.34 -33.78 25.31
CA GLY A 683 -12.86 -32.39 25.29
C GLY A 683 -12.75 -31.80 26.70
N ASP A 684 -13.80 -31.97 27.52
CA ASP A 684 -13.84 -31.51 28.91
C ASP A 684 -12.74 -32.18 29.76
N ARG A 685 -12.53 -33.50 29.56
CA ARG A 685 -11.47 -34.25 30.23
C ARG A 685 -10.08 -33.75 29.85
N ILE A 686 -9.81 -33.51 28.57
CA ILE A 686 -8.51 -33.01 28.10
C ILE A 686 -8.24 -31.62 28.70
N CYS A 687 -9.22 -30.71 28.69
CA CYS A 687 -9.11 -29.39 29.31
C CYS A 687 -8.82 -29.49 30.82
N ARG A 688 -9.56 -30.34 31.54
CA ARG A 688 -9.43 -30.52 32.98
C ARG A 688 -8.10 -31.15 33.42
N ASP A 689 -7.60 -32.11 32.64
CA ASP A 689 -6.38 -32.87 32.95
C ASP A 689 -5.12 -32.35 32.23
N SER A 690 -5.19 -31.21 31.53
CA SER A 690 -4.13 -30.71 30.65
C SER A 690 -2.75 -30.58 31.32
N LEU A 691 -2.71 -30.22 32.61
CA LEU A 691 -1.49 -30.15 33.44
C LEU A 691 -0.80 -31.50 33.67
N LYS A 692 -1.53 -32.61 33.54
CA LYS A 692 -1.05 -33.98 33.81
C LYS A 692 -0.84 -34.79 32.53
N LEU A 693 -1.45 -34.37 31.44
CA LEU A 693 -1.40 -35.07 30.17
C LEU A 693 -0.14 -34.69 29.38
N THR A 694 0.35 -35.65 28.62
CA THR A 694 1.33 -35.45 27.55
C THR A 694 0.62 -35.53 26.20
N VAL A 695 1.25 -35.01 25.14
CA VAL A 695 0.70 -35.10 23.77
C VAL A 695 0.39 -36.54 23.37
N LEU A 696 1.25 -37.50 23.74
CA LEU A 696 1.04 -38.92 23.46
C LEU A 696 -0.20 -39.47 24.18
N GLN A 697 -0.35 -39.18 25.48
CA GLN A 697 -1.53 -39.61 26.23
C GLN A 697 -2.81 -38.97 25.70
N THR A 698 -2.77 -37.69 25.30
CA THR A 698 -3.89 -37.01 24.66
C THR A 698 -4.24 -37.68 23.32
N ARG A 699 -3.24 -38.06 22.51
CA ARG A 699 -3.45 -38.81 21.26
C ARG A 699 -4.12 -40.16 21.50
N ASP A 700 -3.69 -40.90 22.52
CA ASP A 700 -4.28 -42.20 22.86
C ASP A 700 -5.76 -42.05 23.25
N LEU A 701 -6.09 -41.02 24.05
CA LEU A 701 -7.46 -40.71 24.42
C LEU A 701 -8.33 -40.36 23.21
N VAL A 702 -7.84 -39.48 22.32
CA VAL A 702 -8.54 -39.11 21.08
C VAL A 702 -8.73 -40.33 20.19
N THR A 703 -7.69 -41.15 20.02
CA THR A 703 -7.75 -42.32 19.13
C THR A 703 -8.76 -43.35 19.63
N ALA A 704 -8.79 -43.62 20.94
CA ALA A 704 -9.71 -44.58 21.54
C ALA A 704 -11.17 -44.16 21.35
N VAL A 705 -11.53 -42.94 21.74
CA VAL A 705 -12.93 -42.46 21.67
C VAL A 705 -13.41 -42.38 20.22
N PHE A 706 -12.59 -41.89 19.29
CA PHE A 706 -13.02 -41.73 17.91
C PHE A 706 -13.08 -43.06 17.12
N GLN A 707 -12.31 -44.09 17.50
CA GLN A 707 -12.40 -45.43 16.89
C GLN A 707 -13.73 -46.12 17.18
N GLU A 708 -14.30 -45.92 18.38
CA GLU A 708 -15.60 -46.47 18.77
C GLU A 708 -16.76 -45.95 17.90
N HIS A 709 -16.56 -44.83 17.21
CA HIS A 709 -17.57 -44.16 16.37
C HIS A 709 -17.32 -44.30 14.86
N GLN A 710 -16.27 -44.99 14.40
CA GLN A 710 -16.07 -45.30 12.97
C GLN A 710 -16.93 -46.49 12.48
N GLY A 711 -17.64 -47.18 13.38
CA GLY A 711 -18.48 -48.34 13.08
C GLY A 711 -19.99 -48.13 13.27
N ARG A 712 -20.47 -46.89 13.40
CA ARG A 712 -21.90 -46.56 13.56
C ARG A 712 -22.43 -45.67 12.45
#